data_AF-A0A812MBU3-F1
#
_entry.id   AF-A0A812MBU3-F1
#
_cell.length_a   1.000
_cell.length_b   1.000
_cell.length_c   1.000
_cell.angle_alpha   90.00
_cell.angle_beta   90.00
_cell.angle_gamma   90.00
#
_symmetry.space_group_name_H-M   'P 1'
#
loop_
_entity.id
_entity.type
_entity.pdbx_description
1 polymer ?
#
loop_
_entity_poly.entity_id
_entity_poly.type
_entity_poly.pdbx_seq_one_letter_code
_entity_poly.pdbx_strand_id
1 'polypeptide(L)'
;MGRTGLLRLLVGLRLTYPLAGWTGRSDGTGNVSGVVIHDPDDLLGRSAWSQDAGKLSSLLQSFETSMGSEHLGQFAVHAGVAFVDSDGLPRVTADHLAQELGFNGAEPGVLVALSAVSVYLAGSLLQADLPGGEEHLLESEAWLSAEALCRALLRSGDYISAAEAALRGLLQALTHSVESIAPHGNFKQKELDKWESEYQVGEVWLNMCGEKVCRELVLGDVRQLSDGFERYYHEALVYPALNLLGGQKRKVLILGGGDGGVATAALRFDTVEQIVNVDIDSFVTQAAAKWFPKVAAGLNDSRCEMLHLDAFSWVEEQYNSGRSTFDLVVIDFTDEPVKGAWSKKFFSEVRGLLTNDGIVVQNVGTIANPEDMRKLYGLHADVFPAVFPLHAMIPDYLGPYMLVLSSAKPLDPAAVNWDHWQRQQILGQYYGGAAQHHALFRHIPADVSRLLGLSLSLDEKAPSSVVRPLPFFKRGASGNEKVVVKVKGIDGSKVQVSTEGNSLSFYQDRDLLLDAKSLERDEVLVLPALAVLGSRAQSVLVLGGGTAGVAALALKWPTVEKIVVVEVDEVVLKVVRKHFPKQAEVLSDPRVELVLEDVFVWLTQDKRSFDLVVVNMLDQPWLPPRRTTRLPRTKAFFRLLMAKVASGGCLTQEAGSAAMPEQFGSMLSIHRSIFVSTWPMAMSSSSPQPAVPGDEFDGIYFRLPRLFLLSTVNVLSPLQASWELWQGFVDSGTVTTYYHPQMHVSLFTLPAEMQRRFDVPAPAIAAEDTEEPPSSHLVHTFMSEASGCSPDLLNDIPVTGRLLRRLATLGDLTVLGHLEHKFHPQGVTALLLVSESHLSIHTWPERGYAVVDVVSCKALQLITRNAMEME
;
A
#
# COMPACT_ATOMS: atom_id res chain seq x y z
N MET A 1 -31.89 -36.93 -20.41
CA MET A 1 -32.26 -36.45 -21.75
C MET A 1 -33.23 -35.30 -21.56
N GLY A 2 -32.95 -34.04 -21.87
CA GLY A 2 -31.86 -33.39 -22.59
C GLY A 2 -32.40 -32.04 -23.07
N ARG A 3 -31.58 -30.99 -23.00
CA ARG A 3 -31.71 -29.60 -23.55
C ARG A 3 -31.36 -28.53 -22.50
N THR A 4 -30.14 -28.58 -21.99
CA THR A 4 -29.45 -27.40 -21.43
C THR A 4 -28.62 -26.81 -22.55
N GLY A 5 -29.15 -25.79 -23.24
CA GLY A 5 -28.42 -25.04 -24.24
C GLY A 5 -27.35 -24.17 -23.58
N LEU A 6 -26.10 -24.37 -23.94
CA LEU A 6 -24.97 -23.52 -23.53
C LEU A 6 -24.98 -22.22 -24.35
N LEU A 7 -25.04 -21.07 -23.67
CA LEU A 7 -24.81 -19.74 -24.25
C LEU A 7 -23.35 -19.35 -24.05
N ARG A 8 -22.69 -18.80 -25.09
CA ARG A 8 -21.30 -18.32 -25.02
C ARG A 8 -21.13 -17.04 -25.86
N LEU A 9 -20.30 -16.12 -25.35
CA LEU A 9 -20.12 -14.73 -25.81
C LEU A 9 -18.96 -14.59 -26.82
N LEU A 10 -19.09 -13.72 -27.81
CA LEU A 10 -18.04 -13.37 -28.81
C LEU A 10 -17.65 -11.90 -28.65
N VAL A 11 -16.34 -11.60 -28.54
CA VAL A 11 -15.79 -10.24 -28.60
C VAL A 11 -14.64 -10.27 -29.60
N GLY A 12 -14.78 -9.59 -30.73
CA GLY A 12 -13.74 -9.48 -31.75
C GLY A 12 -13.20 -8.06 -31.86
N LEU A 13 -11.87 -7.92 -31.95
CA LEU A 13 -11.15 -6.67 -32.24
C LEU A 13 -10.66 -6.71 -33.68
N ARG A 14 -11.03 -5.71 -34.50
CA ARG A 14 -10.43 -5.52 -35.84
C ARG A 14 -9.62 -4.23 -35.84
N LEU A 15 -8.30 -4.34 -36.03
CA LEU A 15 -7.39 -3.21 -36.21
C LEU A 15 -7.20 -2.95 -37.71
N THR A 16 -7.51 -1.74 -38.18
CA THR A 16 -7.26 -1.31 -39.56
C THR A 16 -6.31 -0.12 -39.57
N TYR A 17 -5.17 -0.25 -40.26
CA TYR A 17 -4.24 0.83 -40.58
C TYR A 17 -4.64 1.50 -41.90
N PRO A 18 -4.63 2.84 -42.02
CA PRO A 18 -4.63 3.49 -43.33
C PRO A 18 -3.21 3.40 -43.90
N LEU A 19 -2.96 2.46 -44.82
CA LEU A 19 -1.70 2.42 -45.56
C LEU A 19 -1.60 3.64 -46.48
N ALA A 20 -0.69 4.56 -46.15
CA ALA A 20 -0.24 5.60 -47.08
C ALA A 20 0.56 4.93 -48.21
N GLY A 21 -0.07 4.78 -49.38
CA GLY A 21 0.63 4.33 -50.59
C GLY A 21 -0.16 3.38 -51.48
N TRP A 22 -1.41 3.73 -51.83
CA TRP A 22 -2.03 3.19 -53.04
C TRP A 22 -2.70 4.33 -53.80
N THR A 23 -2.06 4.74 -54.90
CA THR A 23 -2.64 5.62 -55.91
C THR A 23 -3.75 4.87 -56.66
N GLY A 24 -5.01 5.16 -56.34
CA GLY A 24 -6.15 4.58 -57.05
C GLY A 24 -7.48 5.20 -56.62
N ARG A 25 -7.82 6.33 -57.23
CA ARG A 25 -9.11 7.06 -57.24
C ARG A 25 -10.03 6.89 -56.03
N SER A 26 -10.08 7.96 -55.24
CA SER A 26 -11.19 8.35 -54.41
C SER A 26 -12.51 8.40 -55.20
N ASP A 27 -13.53 7.68 -54.75
CA ASP A 27 -14.91 8.15 -54.76
C ASP A 27 -15.28 8.52 -53.32
N GLY A 28 -15.27 9.84 -53.07
CA GLY A 28 -15.36 10.41 -51.75
C GLY A 28 -16.70 10.13 -51.07
N THR A 29 -16.64 9.51 -49.90
CA THR A 29 -17.27 9.98 -48.66
C THR A 29 -16.53 9.32 -47.49
N GLY A 30 -15.67 10.08 -46.81
CA GLY A 30 -15.11 9.68 -45.53
C GLY A 30 -16.19 9.76 -44.46
N ASN A 31 -16.57 8.60 -43.93
CA ASN A 31 -17.07 8.32 -42.57
C ASN A 31 -17.78 6.96 -42.61
N VAL A 32 -17.25 5.97 -41.89
CA VAL A 32 -18.03 4.80 -41.48
C VAL A 32 -17.82 4.64 -39.97
N SER A 33 -18.54 5.45 -39.21
CA SER A 33 -18.97 5.11 -37.86
C SER A 33 -20.19 4.22 -38.00
N GLY A 34 -20.13 2.99 -37.48
CA GLY A 34 -21.23 2.06 -37.57
C GLY A 34 -21.04 0.87 -36.64
N VAL A 35 -21.63 0.94 -35.46
CA VAL A 35 -21.97 -0.26 -34.68
C VAL A 35 -23.15 -0.89 -35.38
N VAL A 36 -22.98 -2.07 -35.99
CA VAL A 36 -24.11 -2.85 -36.50
C VAL A 36 -24.65 -3.69 -35.35
N ILE A 37 -25.63 -3.14 -34.62
CA ILE A 37 -26.52 -3.93 -33.78
C ILE A 37 -27.63 -4.40 -34.73
N HIS A 38 -27.72 -5.71 -34.99
CA HIS A 38 -28.92 -6.24 -35.61
C HIS A 38 -30.07 -6.08 -34.61
N ASP A 39 -31.07 -5.32 -35.03
CA ASP A 39 -32.31 -5.05 -34.29
C ASP A 39 -32.94 -6.37 -33.81
N PRO A 40 -33.13 -6.59 -32.49
CA PRO A 40 -33.70 -7.81 -31.94
C PRO A 40 -35.25 -7.80 -31.93
N ASP A 41 -35.89 -6.88 -32.65
CA ASP A 41 -37.33 -6.63 -32.53
C ASP A 41 -38.27 -7.73 -33.04
N ASP A 42 -37.79 -8.91 -33.47
CA ASP A 42 -38.69 -9.98 -33.94
C ASP A 42 -38.54 -11.36 -33.28
N LEU A 43 -37.78 -11.48 -32.18
CA LEU A 43 -37.67 -12.77 -31.47
C LEU A 43 -37.85 -12.63 -29.95
N LEU A 44 -39.12 -12.66 -29.55
CA LEU A 44 -39.66 -13.07 -28.24
C LEU A 44 -39.28 -12.16 -27.05
N GLY A 45 -40.26 -11.33 -26.65
CA GLY A 45 -40.10 -10.32 -25.61
C GLY A 45 -39.68 -10.81 -24.21
N ARG A 46 -38.84 -10.00 -23.56
CA ARG A 46 -38.94 -9.56 -22.15
C ARG A 46 -37.92 -8.43 -21.87
N SER A 47 -38.37 -7.44 -21.13
CA SER A 47 -37.82 -6.08 -20.89
C SER A 47 -36.49 -5.96 -20.11
N ALA A 48 -35.83 -7.06 -19.75
CA ALA A 48 -34.58 -7.00 -18.97
C ALA A 48 -33.35 -6.63 -19.83
N TRP A 49 -33.35 -6.99 -21.12
CA TRP A 49 -32.16 -6.93 -21.96
C TRP A 49 -31.87 -5.53 -22.57
N SER A 50 -32.87 -4.66 -22.65
CA SER A 50 -32.74 -3.31 -23.24
C SER A 50 -31.92 -2.35 -22.36
N GLN A 51 -32.04 -2.46 -21.03
CA GLN A 51 -31.23 -1.67 -20.09
C GLN A 51 -29.76 -2.08 -20.08
N ASP A 52 -29.46 -3.36 -20.30
CA ASP A 52 -28.10 -3.90 -20.25
C ASP A 52 -27.31 -3.68 -21.56
N ALA A 53 -28.00 -3.61 -22.71
CA ALA A 53 -27.40 -3.15 -23.96
C ALA A 53 -26.98 -1.66 -23.91
N GLY A 54 -27.78 -0.82 -23.24
CA GLY A 54 -27.45 0.59 -22.98
C GLY A 54 -26.19 0.76 -22.14
N LYS A 55 -25.99 -0.08 -21.11
CA LYS A 55 -24.76 -0.08 -20.30
C LYS A 55 -23.53 -0.45 -21.13
N LEU A 56 -23.62 -1.49 -21.96
CA LEU A 56 -22.52 -1.90 -22.81
C LEU A 56 -22.13 -0.82 -23.84
N SER A 57 -23.14 -0.15 -24.42
CA SER A 57 -22.95 0.98 -25.34
C SER A 57 -22.31 2.18 -24.65
N SER A 58 -22.75 2.52 -23.43
CA SER A 58 -22.14 3.61 -22.63
C SER A 58 -20.69 3.32 -22.22
N LEU A 59 -20.36 2.04 -21.98
CA LEU A 59 -19.00 1.60 -21.65
C LEU A 59 -18.06 1.75 -22.85
N LEU A 60 -18.54 1.39 -24.05
CA LEU A 60 -17.82 1.56 -25.33
C LEU A 60 -17.64 3.04 -25.70
N GLN A 61 -18.62 3.89 -25.39
CA GLN A 61 -18.53 5.33 -25.63
C GLN A 61 -17.60 6.02 -24.63
N SER A 62 -17.59 5.57 -23.38
CA SER A 62 -16.60 5.97 -22.38
C SER A 62 -15.18 5.52 -22.76
N PHE A 63 -15.04 4.39 -23.45
CA PHE A 63 -13.78 3.91 -24.01
C PHE A 63 -13.23 4.84 -25.11
N GLU A 64 -14.06 5.28 -26.06
CA GLU A 64 -13.66 6.26 -27.08
C GLU A 64 -13.22 7.60 -26.46
N THR A 65 -13.86 8.01 -25.37
CA THR A 65 -13.59 9.28 -24.69
C THR A 65 -12.28 9.24 -23.88
N SER A 66 -11.97 8.13 -23.21
CA SER A 66 -10.79 7.97 -22.34
C SER A 66 -9.45 7.83 -23.09
N MET A 67 -9.47 7.41 -24.36
CA MET A 67 -8.25 7.19 -25.16
C MET A 67 -7.64 8.49 -25.72
N GLY A 68 -8.35 9.62 -25.69
CA GLY A 68 -7.86 10.92 -26.18
C GLY A 68 -7.70 10.98 -27.72
N SER A 69 -8.17 12.05 -28.35
CA SER A 69 -8.12 12.21 -29.82
C SER A 69 -6.72 12.20 -30.43
N GLU A 70 -5.67 12.44 -29.64
CA GLU A 70 -4.28 12.48 -30.11
C GLU A 70 -3.64 11.09 -30.31
N HIS A 71 -4.15 10.03 -29.66
CA HIS A 71 -3.68 8.65 -29.87
C HIS A 71 -4.54 7.85 -30.86
N LEU A 72 -5.75 8.33 -31.15
CA LEU A 72 -6.70 7.70 -32.08
C LEU A 72 -6.35 7.84 -33.57
N GLY A 73 -5.44 8.75 -33.92
CA GLY A 73 -5.03 8.99 -35.32
C GLY A 73 -4.33 7.80 -36.01
N GLN A 74 -3.91 6.79 -35.26
CA GLN A 74 -3.15 5.63 -35.79
C GLN A 74 -3.87 4.28 -35.68
N PHE A 75 -5.02 4.20 -35.00
CA PHE A 75 -5.73 2.93 -34.79
C PHE A 75 -7.26 3.13 -34.79
N ALA A 76 -7.95 2.38 -35.65
CA ALA A 76 -9.40 2.19 -35.53
C ALA A 76 -9.67 0.93 -34.70
N VAL A 77 -10.42 1.07 -33.60
CA VAL A 77 -10.83 -0.04 -32.74
C VAL A 77 -12.29 -0.37 -33.01
N HIS A 78 -12.55 -1.57 -33.55
CA HIS A 78 -13.91 -2.09 -33.72
C HIS A 78 -14.14 -3.25 -32.75
N ALA A 79 -15.11 -3.11 -31.84
CA ALA A 79 -15.57 -4.16 -30.93
C ALA A 79 -17.03 -4.52 -31.25
N GLY A 80 -17.36 -5.80 -31.31
CA GLY A 80 -18.72 -6.28 -31.58
C GLY A 80 -19.04 -7.62 -30.93
N VAL A 81 -20.33 -7.84 -30.64
CA VAL A 81 -20.90 -9.09 -30.11
C VAL A 81 -21.87 -9.65 -31.16
N ALA A 82 -21.76 -10.92 -31.51
CA ALA A 82 -22.64 -11.57 -32.50
C ALA A 82 -23.34 -12.80 -31.92
N PHE A 83 -24.63 -12.96 -32.23
CA PHE A 83 -25.44 -14.14 -31.93
C PHE A 83 -25.90 -14.75 -33.26
N VAL A 84 -25.84 -16.09 -33.40
CA VAL A 84 -26.28 -16.77 -34.63
C VAL A 84 -27.19 -17.93 -34.26
N ASP A 85 -28.36 -18.00 -34.91
CA ASP A 85 -29.31 -19.11 -34.84
C ASP A 85 -29.03 -20.14 -35.95
N SER A 86 -29.43 -21.39 -35.77
CA SER A 86 -29.12 -22.54 -36.62
C SER A 86 -29.63 -22.48 -38.07
N ASP A 87 -30.44 -21.48 -38.43
CA ASP A 87 -31.17 -21.48 -39.71
C ASP A 87 -30.77 -20.37 -40.72
N GLY A 88 -29.65 -19.65 -40.54
CA GLY A 88 -29.27 -18.58 -41.49
C GLY A 88 -27.77 -18.33 -41.64
N LEU A 89 -27.14 -18.96 -42.63
CA LEU A 89 -25.69 -19.01 -42.94
C LEU A 89 -25.06 -17.73 -43.53
N PRO A 90 -23.70 -17.61 -43.55
CA PRO A 90 -22.92 -18.13 -44.69
C PRO A 90 -21.89 -19.22 -44.34
N ARG A 91 -21.87 -20.25 -45.18
CA ARG A 91 -21.40 -21.64 -44.99
C ARG A 91 -19.90 -21.92 -45.20
N VAL A 92 -19.03 -20.91 -45.31
CA VAL A 92 -17.66 -21.13 -45.86
C VAL A 92 -16.56 -21.10 -44.79
N THR A 93 -16.73 -20.37 -43.68
CA THR A 93 -15.71 -20.23 -42.63
C THR A 93 -15.90 -21.17 -41.46
N ALA A 94 -17.14 -21.53 -41.11
CA ALA A 94 -17.43 -22.39 -39.96
C ALA A 94 -17.09 -23.87 -40.22
N ASP A 95 -17.39 -24.38 -41.42
CA ASP A 95 -17.10 -25.77 -41.80
C ASP A 95 -15.58 -26.02 -41.93
N HIS A 96 -14.82 -25.00 -42.36
CA HIS A 96 -13.35 -25.08 -42.46
C HIS A 96 -12.69 -25.11 -41.07
N LEU A 97 -13.18 -24.27 -40.15
CA LEU A 97 -12.69 -24.22 -38.76
C LEU A 97 -13.03 -25.50 -37.97
N ALA A 98 -14.21 -26.09 -38.23
CA ALA A 98 -14.63 -27.33 -37.60
C ALA A 98 -13.82 -28.55 -38.08
N GLN A 99 -13.38 -28.55 -39.35
CA GLN A 99 -12.49 -29.58 -39.90
C GLN A 99 -11.06 -29.47 -39.37
N GLU A 100 -10.47 -28.28 -39.28
CA GLU A 100 -9.12 -28.09 -38.72
C GLU A 100 -9.03 -28.47 -37.23
N LEU A 101 -10.14 -28.31 -36.48
CA LEU A 101 -10.23 -28.60 -35.06
C LEU A 101 -10.77 -30.01 -34.74
N GLY A 102 -11.04 -30.84 -35.76
CA GLY A 102 -11.32 -32.27 -35.60
C GLY A 102 -12.74 -32.67 -35.17
N PHE A 103 -13.75 -31.81 -35.36
CA PHE A 103 -15.13 -32.10 -34.97
C PHE A 103 -15.98 -32.62 -36.14
N ASN A 104 -16.38 -33.90 -36.11
CA ASN A 104 -17.29 -34.51 -37.09
C ASN A 104 -18.65 -34.83 -36.46
N GLY A 105 -19.71 -34.11 -36.85
CA GLY A 105 -21.10 -34.58 -36.77
C GLY A 105 -22.04 -33.97 -35.71
N ALA A 106 -23.09 -33.29 -36.22
CA ALA A 106 -24.51 -33.33 -35.83
C ALA A 106 -24.98 -33.40 -34.35
N GLU A 107 -24.41 -32.62 -33.44
CA GLU A 107 -25.09 -32.27 -32.18
C GLU A 107 -25.45 -30.77 -32.11
N PRO A 108 -26.62 -30.38 -31.56
CA PRO A 108 -26.99 -28.97 -31.39
C PRO A 108 -26.16 -28.35 -30.27
N GLY A 109 -25.14 -27.57 -30.68
CA GLY A 109 -24.30 -26.80 -29.77
C GLY A 109 -23.83 -25.52 -30.44
N VAL A 110 -23.89 -24.41 -29.71
CA VAL A 110 -23.31 -23.14 -30.14
C VAL A 110 -21.78 -23.26 -30.03
N LEU A 111 -21.09 -23.21 -31.17
CA LEU A 111 -19.63 -23.20 -31.23
C LEU A 111 -19.12 -21.81 -30.83
N VAL A 112 -18.35 -21.72 -29.74
CA VAL A 112 -17.62 -20.49 -29.39
C VAL A 112 -16.15 -20.81 -29.21
N ALA A 113 -15.36 -20.29 -30.13
CA ALA A 113 -13.91 -20.32 -30.10
C ALA A 113 -13.39 -19.00 -29.51
N LEU A 114 -12.63 -19.09 -28.43
CA LEU A 114 -11.68 -18.05 -28.02
C LEU A 114 -10.49 -18.15 -28.98
N SER A 115 -10.50 -17.41 -30.09
CA SER A 115 -9.29 -17.30 -30.91
C SER A 115 -8.31 -16.39 -30.19
N ALA A 116 -7.08 -16.87 -30.02
CA ALA A 116 -5.93 -16.07 -29.59
C ALA A 116 -5.97 -14.69 -30.27
N VAL A 117 -5.90 -13.64 -29.46
CA VAL A 117 -5.67 -12.29 -29.95
C VAL A 117 -4.21 -12.22 -30.38
N SER A 118 -3.91 -12.71 -31.59
CA SER A 118 -2.65 -12.41 -32.27
C SER A 118 -2.78 -11.01 -32.86
N VAL A 119 -2.45 -9.97 -32.10
CA VAL A 119 -2.14 -8.68 -32.75
C VAL A 119 -0.83 -8.88 -33.49
N TYR A 120 -0.92 -9.07 -34.80
CA TYR A 120 0.23 -8.86 -35.67
C TYR A 120 0.54 -7.36 -35.67
N LEU A 121 1.51 -6.94 -34.86
CA LEU A 121 2.26 -5.71 -35.11
C LEU A 121 3.03 -5.94 -36.41
N ALA A 122 2.45 -5.50 -37.53
CA ALA A 122 3.02 -5.66 -38.85
C ALA A 122 4.37 -4.90 -38.96
N GLY A 123 5.47 -5.63 -38.81
CA GLY A 123 6.51 -5.72 -39.83
C GLY A 123 7.35 -4.51 -40.24
N SER A 124 7.24 -3.32 -39.62
CA SER A 124 8.10 -2.17 -39.99
C SER A 124 8.89 -1.52 -38.85
N LEU A 125 8.75 -1.98 -37.60
CA LEU A 125 9.68 -1.62 -36.51
C LEU A 125 10.93 -2.52 -36.45
N LEU A 126 10.99 -3.56 -37.29
CA LEU A 126 12.09 -4.54 -37.37
C LEU A 126 13.33 -4.09 -38.17
N GLN A 127 13.56 -2.78 -38.31
CA GLN A 127 14.83 -2.26 -38.86
C GLN A 127 15.64 -1.40 -37.88
N ALA A 128 15.25 -1.34 -36.60
CA ALA A 128 16.17 -0.93 -35.55
C ALA A 128 16.77 -2.21 -34.94
N ASP A 129 18.07 -2.43 -35.14
CA ASP A 129 18.85 -3.54 -34.59
C ASP A 129 18.62 -3.69 -33.07
N LEU A 130 17.72 -4.59 -32.69
CA LEU A 130 17.58 -5.12 -31.33
C LEU A 130 18.12 -6.56 -31.35
N PRO A 131 19.23 -6.86 -30.65
CA PRO A 131 19.74 -8.21 -30.55
C PRO A 131 18.89 -9.00 -29.55
N GLY A 132 18.05 -9.91 -30.05
CA GLY A 132 17.24 -10.83 -29.23
C GLY A 132 15.80 -10.90 -29.69
N GLY A 133 15.54 -11.58 -30.81
CA GLY A 133 14.18 -11.90 -31.25
C GLY A 133 13.65 -13.13 -30.52
N GLU A 134 12.73 -12.92 -29.59
CA GLU A 134 11.72 -13.91 -29.18
C GLU A 134 10.32 -13.32 -29.41
N GLU A 135 9.40 -14.17 -29.86
CA GLU A 135 8.02 -13.84 -30.24
C GLU A 135 7.22 -13.30 -29.05
N HIS A 136 7.10 -11.98 -28.92
CA HIS A 136 6.13 -11.36 -28.02
C HIS A 136 4.72 -11.40 -28.65
N LEU A 137 4.10 -12.58 -28.65
CA LEU A 137 2.64 -12.67 -28.66
C LEU A 137 2.10 -11.89 -27.45
N LEU A 138 0.96 -11.21 -27.58
CA LEU A 138 0.22 -10.60 -26.47
C LEU A 138 -0.33 -11.69 -25.52
N GLU A 139 0.55 -12.42 -24.86
CA GLU A 139 0.31 -13.05 -23.58
C GLU A 139 0.48 -12.01 -22.47
N SER A 140 -0.16 -10.84 -22.57
CA SER A 140 -0.15 -9.93 -21.42
C SER A 140 -0.88 -10.63 -20.28
N GLU A 141 -0.29 -10.68 -19.11
CA GLU A 141 -0.80 -11.57 -18.04
C GLU A 141 -2.07 -11.03 -17.38
N ALA A 142 -2.33 -9.73 -17.57
CA ALA A 142 -3.65 -9.12 -17.35
C ALA A 142 -4.76 -9.80 -18.15
N TRP A 143 -4.48 -10.23 -19.40
CA TRP A 143 -5.43 -10.96 -20.25
C TRP A 143 -5.72 -12.35 -19.70
N LEU A 144 -4.70 -13.07 -19.22
CA LEU A 144 -4.85 -14.43 -18.70
C LEU A 144 -5.60 -14.47 -17.36
N SER A 145 -5.36 -13.52 -16.45
CA SER A 145 -6.13 -13.39 -15.20
C SER A 145 -7.58 -12.99 -15.45
N ALA A 146 -7.81 -12.07 -16.40
CA ALA A 146 -9.14 -11.71 -16.83
C ALA A 146 -9.87 -12.86 -17.53
N GLU A 147 -9.16 -13.69 -18.29
CA GLU A 147 -9.69 -14.90 -18.90
C GLU A 147 -10.11 -15.93 -17.84
N ALA A 148 -9.29 -16.15 -16.80
CA ALA A 148 -9.62 -17.05 -15.69
C ALA A 148 -10.88 -16.57 -14.92
N LEU A 149 -10.93 -15.28 -14.59
CA LEU A 149 -12.10 -14.64 -13.96
C LEU A 149 -13.34 -14.74 -14.85
N CYS A 150 -13.20 -14.44 -16.15
CA CYS A 150 -14.27 -14.58 -17.13
C CYS A 150 -14.78 -16.03 -17.18
N ARG A 151 -13.88 -17.02 -17.25
CA ARG A 151 -14.25 -18.45 -17.24
C ARG A 151 -14.94 -18.86 -15.94
N ALA A 152 -14.57 -18.31 -14.79
CA ALA A 152 -15.23 -18.58 -13.51
C ALA A 152 -16.63 -17.97 -13.46
N LEU A 153 -16.79 -16.72 -13.87
CA LEU A 153 -18.07 -16.00 -13.95
C LEU A 153 -19.03 -16.61 -14.98
N LEU A 154 -18.50 -17.12 -16.10
CA LEU A 154 -19.28 -17.88 -17.08
C LEU A 154 -19.82 -19.19 -16.48
N ARG A 155 -19.06 -19.86 -15.60
CA ARG A 155 -19.52 -21.08 -14.91
C ARG A 155 -20.57 -20.79 -13.85
N SER A 156 -20.53 -19.63 -13.21
CA SER A 156 -21.53 -19.20 -12.22
C SER A 156 -22.82 -18.66 -12.85
N GLY A 157 -22.84 -18.41 -14.17
CA GLY A 157 -23.98 -17.84 -14.88
C GLY A 157 -24.04 -16.30 -14.87
N ASP A 158 -22.98 -15.63 -14.42
CA ASP A 158 -22.87 -14.16 -14.40
C ASP A 158 -22.21 -13.65 -15.70
N TYR A 159 -23.00 -13.65 -16.78
CA TYR A 159 -22.52 -13.36 -18.13
C TYR A 159 -22.10 -11.90 -18.35
N ILE A 160 -22.70 -10.94 -17.62
CA ILE A 160 -22.36 -9.52 -17.73
C ILE A 160 -21.02 -9.25 -17.04
N SER A 161 -20.82 -9.77 -15.82
CA SER A 161 -19.53 -9.64 -15.14
C SER A 161 -18.42 -10.37 -15.88
N ALA A 162 -18.73 -11.50 -16.55
CA ALA A 162 -17.79 -12.19 -17.40
C ALA A 162 -17.36 -11.35 -18.61
N ALA A 163 -18.32 -10.69 -19.29
CA ALA A 163 -18.05 -9.77 -20.39
C ALA A 163 -17.24 -8.55 -19.92
N GLU A 164 -17.60 -7.97 -18.77
CA GLU A 164 -16.85 -6.86 -18.17
C GLU A 164 -15.42 -7.27 -17.80
N ALA A 165 -15.24 -8.46 -17.20
CA ALA A 165 -13.92 -9.00 -16.89
C ALA A 165 -13.05 -9.17 -18.15
N ALA A 166 -13.63 -9.72 -19.22
CA ALA A 166 -12.94 -9.86 -20.50
C ALA A 166 -12.58 -8.50 -21.13
N LEU A 167 -13.53 -7.56 -21.20
CA LEU A 167 -13.30 -6.20 -21.73
C LEU A 167 -12.26 -5.43 -20.93
N ARG A 168 -12.30 -5.52 -19.59
CA ARG A 168 -11.30 -4.89 -18.72
C ARG A 168 -9.95 -5.57 -18.81
N GLY A 169 -9.89 -6.89 -18.93
CA GLY A 169 -8.67 -7.63 -19.20
C GLY A 169 -8.01 -7.23 -20.50
N LEU A 170 -8.82 -7.06 -21.55
CA LEU A 170 -8.38 -6.54 -22.83
C LEU A 170 -7.88 -5.11 -22.72
N LEU A 171 -8.62 -4.25 -22.01
CA LEU A 171 -8.25 -2.86 -21.77
C LEU A 171 -6.91 -2.80 -21.03
N GLN A 172 -6.76 -3.61 -19.98
CA GLN A 172 -5.56 -3.66 -19.16
C GLN A 172 -4.38 -4.25 -19.92
N ALA A 173 -4.61 -5.23 -20.80
CA ALA A 173 -3.61 -5.74 -21.74
C ALA A 173 -3.13 -4.64 -22.69
N LEU A 174 -4.06 -3.89 -23.27
CA LEU A 174 -3.78 -2.81 -24.21
C LEU A 174 -3.13 -1.60 -23.52
N THR A 175 -3.56 -1.23 -22.31
CA THR A 175 -2.93 -0.16 -21.53
C THR A 175 -1.60 -0.58 -20.95
N HIS A 176 -1.41 -1.83 -20.48
CA HIS A 176 -0.08 -2.32 -20.10
C HIS A 176 0.87 -2.35 -21.29
N SER A 177 0.39 -2.61 -22.51
CA SER A 177 1.22 -2.55 -23.72
C SER A 177 1.67 -1.11 -24.05
N VAL A 178 0.95 -0.10 -23.54
CA VAL A 178 1.25 1.34 -23.71
C VAL A 178 1.99 1.92 -22.50
N GLU A 179 1.71 1.46 -21.28
CA GLU A 179 2.43 1.78 -20.05
C GLU A 179 3.78 1.05 -19.98
N SER A 180 3.92 -0.14 -20.58
CA SER A 180 5.22 -0.79 -20.78
C SER A 180 6.13 0.02 -21.71
N ILE A 181 5.60 1.04 -22.40
CA ILE A 181 6.33 1.99 -23.23
C ILE A 181 6.73 3.26 -22.43
N ALA A 182 6.38 3.41 -21.15
CA ALA A 182 6.84 4.53 -20.31
C ALA A 182 7.08 4.16 -18.83
N PRO A 183 8.23 4.49 -18.19
CA PRO A 183 9.62 4.57 -18.64
C PRO A 183 10.43 3.36 -18.10
N HIS A 184 9.85 2.15 -18.04
CA HIS A 184 10.61 0.94 -17.68
C HIS A 184 11.47 0.42 -18.85
N GLY A 185 11.41 1.08 -20.01
CA GLY A 185 12.29 0.83 -21.13
C GLY A 185 13.73 1.22 -20.80
N ASN A 186 14.62 0.23 -20.70
CA ASN A 186 16.08 0.37 -20.77
C ASN A 186 16.69 1.46 -19.86
N PHE A 187 16.15 1.72 -18.67
CA PHE A 187 16.89 2.56 -17.72
C PHE A 187 18.14 1.79 -17.28
N LYS A 188 19.31 2.31 -17.66
CA LYS A 188 20.61 1.82 -17.20
C LYS A 188 21.10 2.77 -16.13
N GLN A 189 21.43 2.21 -14.96
CA GLN A 189 22.14 2.94 -13.93
C GLN A 189 23.37 3.63 -14.53
N LYS A 190 23.63 4.87 -14.10
CA LYS A 190 24.70 5.69 -14.65
C LYS A 190 25.45 6.40 -13.55
N GLU A 191 26.77 6.19 -13.49
CA GLU A 191 27.66 7.00 -12.66
C GLU A 191 27.67 8.43 -13.22
N LEU A 192 27.38 9.41 -12.36
CA LEU A 192 27.39 10.82 -12.67
C LEU A 192 28.67 11.51 -12.22
N ASP A 193 29.23 11.07 -11.10
CA ASP A 193 30.48 11.60 -10.53
C ASP A 193 31.14 10.58 -9.62
N LYS A 194 32.46 10.70 -9.46
CA LYS A 194 33.25 9.87 -8.56
C LYS A 194 34.49 10.62 -8.10
N TRP A 195 34.77 10.55 -6.81
CA TRP A 195 35.97 11.14 -6.21
C TRP A 195 36.55 10.23 -5.12
N GLU A 196 37.78 10.53 -4.74
CA GLU A 196 38.46 9.94 -3.60
C GLU A 196 39.05 11.08 -2.77
N SER A 197 38.67 11.16 -1.50
CA SER A 197 39.25 12.09 -0.53
C SER A 197 40.24 11.34 0.37
N GLU A 198 40.89 12.03 1.31
CA GLU A 198 41.72 11.36 2.32
C GLU A 198 40.92 10.48 3.29
N TYR A 199 39.58 10.59 3.26
CA TYR A 199 38.65 9.95 4.19
C TYR A 199 37.94 8.76 3.56
N GLN A 200 37.49 8.90 2.31
CA GLN A 200 36.60 7.93 1.67
C GLN A 200 36.53 8.13 0.15
N VAL A 201 36.02 7.10 -0.53
CA VAL A 201 35.57 7.19 -1.92
C VAL A 201 34.13 7.62 -1.93
N GLY A 202 33.78 8.59 -2.78
CA GLY A 202 32.40 9.02 -2.96
C GLY A 202 31.98 8.94 -4.41
N GLU A 203 30.71 8.59 -4.62
CA GLU A 203 30.13 8.39 -5.94
C GLU A 203 28.72 9.00 -5.98
N VAL A 204 28.35 9.53 -7.14
CA VAL A 204 26.97 9.96 -7.41
C VAL A 204 26.44 9.15 -8.58
N TRP A 205 25.30 8.53 -8.37
CA TRP A 205 24.65 7.66 -9.35
C TRP A 205 23.29 8.22 -9.75
N LEU A 206 22.91 8.04 -11.02
CA LEU A 206 21.53 8.15 -11.46
C LEU A 206 20.91 6.75 -11.41
N ASN A 207 19.82 6.64 -10.66
CA ASN A 207 19.21 5.36 -10.34
C ASN A 207 17.67 5.40 -10.34
N MET A 208 17.03 4.23 -10.25
CA MET A 208 15.61 4.11 -9.92
C MET A 208 15.45 4.10 -8.40
N CYS A 209 14.65 5.00 -7.84
CA CYS A 209 14.20 4.93 -6.45
C CYS A 209 12.68 4.74 -6.46
N GLY A 210 12.23 3.49 -6.37
CA GLY A 210 10.82 3.14 -6.54
C GLY A 210 10.36 3.37 -7.98
N GLU A 211 9.29 4.17 -8.15
CA GLU A 211 8.71 4.48 -9.47
C GLU A 211 9.37 5.68 -10.18
N LYS A 212 10.44 6.27 -9.61
CA LYS A 212 11.07 7.50 -10.11
C LYS A 212 12.56 7.31 -10.38
N VAL A 213 13.08 8.10 -11.31
CA VAL A 213 14.53 8.28 -11.47
C VAL A 213 15.02 9.32 -10.46
N CYS A 214 16.05 8.97 -9.71
CA CYS A 214 16.63 9.76 -8.64
C CYS A 214 18.15 9.77 -8.71
N ARG A 215 18.76 10.73 -8.04
CA ARG A 215 20.21 10.76 -7.81
C ARG A 215 20.51 10.17 -6.45
N GLU A 216 21.56 9.39 -6.36
CA GLU A 216 22.00 8.72 -5.14
C GLU A 216 23.43 9.14 -4.83
N LEU A 217 23.68 9.49 -3.57
CA LEU A 217 25.03 9.69 -3.04
C LEU A 217 25.46 8.39 -2.36
N VAL A 218 26.62 7.88 -2.72
CA VAL A 218 27.22 6.68 -2.13
C VAL A 218 28.59 7.05 -1.60
N LEU A 219 28.88 6.70 -0.34
CA LEU A 219 30.20 6.85 0.28
C LEU A 219 30.70 5.46 0.67
N GLY A 220 31.87 5.07 0.16
CA GLY A 220 32.35 3.69 0.22
C GLY A 220 31.40 2.75 -0.55
N ASP A 221 30.79 1.81 0.17
CA ASP A 221 29.77 0.89 -0.33
C ASP A 221 28.37 1.18 0.21
N VAL A 222 28.19 2.29 0.93
CA VAL A 222 26.94 2.64 1.63
C VAL A 222 26.29 3.85 0.98
N ARG A 223 25.03 3.67 0.57
CA ARG A 223 24.16 4.77 0.14
C ARG A 223 23.91 5.72 1.31
N GLN A 224 24.14 7.01 1.09
CA GLN A 224 23.93 8.06 2.09
C GLN A 224 22.65 8.85 1.89
N LEU A 225 22.15 8.97 0.66
CA LEU A 225 20.82 9.53 0.40
C LEU A 225 20.39 9.26 -1.05
N SER A 226 19.08 9.36 -1.29
CA SER A 226 18.52 9.66 -2.61
C SER A 226 17.72 10.96 -2.58
N ASP A 227 17.75 11.73 -3.66
CA ASP A 227 16.93 12.94 -3.76
C ASP A 227 15.42 12.68 -3.93
N GLY A 228 15.03 11.40 -4.03
CA GLY A 228 13.64 10.95 -3.99
C GLY A 228 13.09 10.80 -2.57
N PHE A 229 13.92 10.45 -1.59
CA PHE A 229 13.48 10.05 -0.25
C PHE A 229 14.24 10.71 0.92
N GLU A 230 15.26 11.54 0.68
CA GLU A 230 16.10 12.19 1.72
C GLU A 230 15.32 12.80 2.89
N ARG A 231 14.16 13.42 2.61
CA ARG A 231 13.38 14.09 3.67
C ARG A 231 12.80 13.13 4.69
N TYR A 232 12.62 11.85 4.34
CA TYR A 232 12.17 10.85 5.29
C TYR A 232 13.18 10.70 6.43
N TYR A 233 14.47 10.73 6.10
CA TYR A 233 15.55 10.68 7.09
C TYR A 233 15.71 12.02 7.80
N HIS A 234 15.92 13.11 7.05
CA HIS A 234 16.24 14.42 7.66
C HIS A 234 15.12 14.98 8.53
N GLU A 235 13.85 14.83 8.11
CA GLU A 235 12.72 15.28 8.93
C GLU A 235 12.58 14.44 10.20
N ALA A 236 12.73 13.12 10.11
CA ALA A 236 12.68 12.22 11.28
C ALA A 236 13.81 12.50 12.28
N LEU A 237 14.99 12.88 11.78
CA LEU A 237 16.16 13.18 12.60
C LEU A 237 16.03 14.53 13.34
N VAL A 238 15.40 15.54 12.74
CA VAL A 238 15.45 16.91 13.30
C VAL A 238 14.11 17.48 13.77
N TYR A 239 12.99 17.18 13.11
CA TYR A 239 11.70 17.80 13.45
C TYR A 239 11.16 17.41 14.82
N PRO A 240 11.23 16.13 15.28
CA PRO A 240 10.74 15.77 16.61
C PRO A 240 11.44 16.57 17.71
N ALA A 241 12.76 16.72 17.62
CA ALA A 241 13.55 17.44 18.60
C ALA A 241 13.27 18.96 18.57
N LEU A 242 13.21 19.59 17.40
CA LEU A 242 12.89 21.01 17.29
C LEU A 242 11.47 21.33 17.80
N ASN A 243 10.49 20.46 17.54
CA ASN A 243 9.15 20.62 18.09
C ASN A 243 9.09 20.45 19.61
N LEU A 244 9.86 19.51 20.18
CA LEU A 244 9.97 19.34 21.64
C LEU A 244 10.65 20.55 22.31
N LEU A 245 11.61 21.17 21.63
CA LEU A 245 12.24 22.41 22.08
C LEU A 245 11.27 23.60 21.98
N GLY A 246 10.32 23.60 21.05
CA GLY A 246 9.26 24.61 20.97
C GLY A 246 9.74 26.01 20.53
N GLY A 247 8.93 27.04 20.85
CA GLY A 247 8.96 28.36 20.18
C GLY A 247 10.09 29.34 20.52
N GLN A 248 11.11 28.97 21.30
CA GLN A 248 12.25 29.88 21.59
C GLN A 248 13.32 29.79 20.51
N LYS A 249 14.17 30.80 20.37
CA LYS A 249 15.29 30.75 19.43
C LYS A 249 16.30 29.67 19.82
N ARG A 250 16.81 28.94 18.83
CA ARG A 250 17.62 27.74 19.00
C ARG A 250 18.94 27.80 18.26
N LYS A 251 19.99 27.35 18.93
CA LYS A 251 21.30 27.08 18.34
C LYS A 251 21.47 25.59 18.11
N VAL A 252 21.78 25.21 16.88
CA VAL A 252 21.92 23.82 16.46
C VAL A 252 23.39 23.55 16.14
N LEU A 253 23.91 22.43 16.64
CA LEU A 253 25.19 21.86 16.24
C LEU A 253 24.91 20.61 15.42
N ILE A 254 25.47 20.52 14.22
CA ILE A 254 25.42 19.33 13.37
C ILE A 254 26.84 18.78 13.30
N LEU A 255 27.03 17.52 13.71
CA LEU A 255 28.27 16.78 13.55
C LEU A 255 28.07 15.78 12.41
N GLY A 256 28.81 15.95 11.32
CA GLY A 256 28.58 15.27 10.04
C GLY A 256 27.62 16.06 9.17
N GLY A 257 26.72 15.36 8.47
CA GLY A 257 25.68 16.01 7.64
C GLY A 257 26.23 16.83 6.48
N GLY A 258 27.38 16.44 5.91
CA GLY A 258 28.03 17.13 4.80
C GLY A 258 27.19 17.19 3.51
N ASP A 259 26.11 16.42 3.40
CA ASP A 259 25.13 16.59 2.31
C ASP A 259 24.24 17.84 2.48
N GLY A 260 24.12 18.34 3.71
CA GLY A 260 23.38 19.53 4.08
C GLY A 260 21.88 19.34 4.33
N GLY A 261 21.34 18.13 4.21
CA GLY A 261 19.92 17.84 4.37
C GLY A 261 19.41 18.15 5.78
N VAL A 262 20.19 17.83 6.81
CA VAL A 262 19.88 18.19 8.21
C VAL A 262 19.80 19.71 8.38
N ALA A 263 20.80 20.45 7.88
CA ALA A 263 20.82 21.90 7.96
C ALA A 263 19.61 22.51 7.22
N THR A 264 19.33 22.04 6.00
CA THR A 264 18.17 22.47 5.20
C THR A 264 16.84 22.18 5.89
N ALA A 265 16.70 21.02 6.53
CA ALA A 265 15.50 20.66 7.28
C ALA A 265 15.36 21.54 8.54
N ALA A 266 16.41 21.70 9.34
CA ALA A 266 16.41 22.53 10.54
C ALA A 266 16.04 23.99 10.25
N LEU A 267 16.59 24.57 9.18
CA LEU A 267 16.40 25.98 8.81
C LEU A 267 14.96 26.33 8.36
N ARG A 268 14.10 25.33 8.17
CA ARG A 268 12.65 25.53 7.97
C ARG A 268 11.95 26.00 9.24
N PHE A 269 12.52 25.73 10.41
CA PHE A 269 12.03 26.25 11.67
C PHE A 269 12.49 27.71 11.83
N ASP A 270 11.53 28.62 12.01
CA ASP A 270 11.80 30.03 12.22
C ASP A 270 12.52 30.29 13.56
N THR A 271 12.48 29.32 14.47
CA THR A 271 13.18 29.32 15.75
C THR A 271 14.68 29.08 15.60
N VAL A 272 15.16 28.44 14.54
CA VAL A 272 16.60 28.20 14.35
C VAL A 272 17.30 29.50 13.97
N GLU A 273 18.13 30.02 14.88
CA GLU A 273 18.88 31.26 14.71
C GLU A 273 20.31 31.06 14.21
N GLN A 274 20.92 29.93 14.57
CA GLN A 274 22.29 29.60 14.20
C GLN A 274 22.45 28.08 14.08
N ILE A 275 23.17 27.65 13.05
CA ILE A 275 23.66 26.30 12.86
C ILE A 275 25.18 26.36 12.78
N VAL A 276 25.86 25.49 13.51
CA VAL A 276 27.26 25.16 13.28
C VAL A 276 27.28 23.74 12.72
N ASN A 277 27.74 23.56 11.49
CA ASN A 277 27.80 22.26 10.83
C ASN A 277 29.27 21.86 10.68
N VAL A 278 29.68 20.76 11.32
CA VAL A 278 31.07 20.29 11.34
C VAL A 278 31.16 18.97 10.60
N ASP A 279 31.72 18.97 9.40
CA ASP A 279 31.96 17.76 8.60
C ASP A 279 33.42 17.68 8.22
N ILE A 280 34.00 16.48 8.23
CA ILE A 280 35.42 16.30 7.99
C ILE A 280 35.78 16.41 6.50
N ASP A 281 34.83 16.07 5.61
CA ASP A 281 35.11 15.86 4.19
C ASP A 281 34.48 16.95 3.31
N SER A 282 35.30 17.96 2.97
CA SER A 282 34.87 19.03 2.06
C SER A 282 34.46 18.53 0.67
N PHE A 283 34.91 17.36 0.21
CA PHE A 283 34.53 16.82 -1.09
C PHE A 283 33.06 16.38 -1.10
N VAL A 284 32.56 15.85 0.02
CA VAL A 284 31.13 15.50 0.19
C VAL A 284 30.27 16.76 0.06
N THR A 285 30.62 17.84 0.76
CA THR A 285 29.87 19.11 0.69
C THR A 285 29.86 19.73 -0.71
N GLN A 286 30.97 19.63 -1.44
CA GLN A 286 31.07 20.11 -2.82
C GLN A 286 30.22 19.27 -3.78
N ALA A 287 30.26 17.94 -3.64
CA ALA A 287 29.42 17.03 -4.41
C ALA A 287 27.94 17.26 -4.12
N ALA A 288 27.57 17.47 -2.85
CA ALA A 288 26.21 17.79 -2.42
C ALA A 288 25.70 19.10 -3.02
N ALA A 289 26.51 20.17 -2.97
CA ALA A 289 26.16 21.45 -3.60
C ALA A 289 25.96 21.34 -5.12
N LYS A 290 26.76 20.50 -5.80
CA LYS A 290 26.70 20.28 -7.25
C LYS A 290 25.50 19.42 -7.66
N TRP A 291 25.32 18.28 -7.02
CA TRP A 291 24.36 17.25 -7.46
C TRP A 291 23.06 17.26 -6.68
N PHE A 292 23.04 17.81 -5.47
CA PHE A 292 21.88 17.85 -4.58
C PHE A 292 21.60 19.28 -4.08
N PRO A 293 21.50 20.29 -4.95
CA PRO A 293 21.43 21.70 -4.53
C PRO A 293 20.24 22.04 -3.62
N LYS A 294 19.14 21.27 -3.70
CA LYS A 294 17.99 21.43 -2.79
C LYS A 294 18.26 20.85 -1.40
N VAL A 295 19.06 19.79 -1.31
CA VAL A 295 19.46 19.14 -0.05
C VAL A 295 20.56 19.96 0.62
N ALA A 296 21.55 20.43 -0.15
CA ALA A 296 22.66 21.24 0.33
C ALA A 296 22.34 22.73 0.57
N ALA A 297 21.08 23.16 0.36
CA ALA A 297 20.71 24.57 0.40
C ALA A 297 21.05 25.24 1.75
N GLY A 298 20.85 24.51 2.84
CA GLY A 298 21.10 24.97 4.21
C GLY A 298 22.56 25.27 4.51
N LEU A 299 23.50 24.62 3.82
CA LEU A 299 24.94 24.87 4.00
C LEU A 299 25.36 26.29 3.57
N ASN A 300 24.57 26.94 2.71
CA ASN A 300 24.81 28.29 2.22
C ASN A 300 23.92 29.36 2.88
N ASP A 301 23.04 28.99 3.82
CA ASP A 301 22.22 29.95 4.56
C ASP A 301 23.12 30.78 5.48
N SER A 302 22.87 32.09 5.58
CA SER A 302 23.60 33.00 6.48
C SER A 302 23.59 32.59 7.95
N ARG A 303 22.63 31.75 8.36
CA ARG A 303 22.52 31.19 9.71
C ARG A 303 23.38 29.96 9.91
N CYS A 304 23.94 29.36 8.85
CA CYS A 304 24.75 28.15 8.91
C CYS A 304 26.24 28.47 8.74
N GLU A 305 27.04 28.10 9.73
CA GLU A 305 28.49 28.12 9.67
C GLU A 305 28.99 26.70 9.36
N MET A 306 29.46 26.45 8.14
CA MET A 306 30.03 25.18 7.72
C MET A 306 31.53 25.13 8.03
N LEU A 307 31.96 24.14 8.82
CA LEU A 307 33.35 23.93 9.24
C LEU A 307 33.87 22.58 8.73
N HIS A 308 34.97 22.61 7.97
CA HIS A 308 35.63 21.41 7.47
C HIS A 308 36.68 20.90 8.46
N LEU A 309 36.25 20.26 9.55
CA LEU A 309 37.08 19.85 10.68
C LEU A 309 36.67 18.47 11.20
N ASP A 310 37.57 17.81 11.93
CA ASP A 310 37.26 16.60 12.70
C ASP A 310 36.33 16.92 13.87
N ALA A 311 35.09 16.41 13.81
CA ALA A 311 34.05 16.66 14.80
C ALA A 311 34.44 16.22 16.23
N PHE A 312 35.17 15.12 16.39
CA PHE A 312 35.62 14.66 17.71
C PHE A 312 36.59 15.66 18.35
N SER A 313 37.63 16.07 17.61
CA SER A 313 38.61 17.06 18.09
C SER A 313 37.93 18.41 18.37
N TRP A 314 37.01 18.83 17.50
CA TRP A 314 36.28 20.09 17.66
C TRP A 314 35.38 20.07 18.91
N VAL A 315 34.64 18.99 19.16
CA VAL A 315 33.80 18.84 20.37
C VAL A 315 34.65 18.89 21.64
N GLU A 316 35.80 18.21 21.65
CA GLU A 316 36.72 18.25 22.79
C GLU A 316 37.25 19.68 23.06
N GLU A 317 37.63 20.41 22.02
CA GLU A 317 38.09 21.80 22.13
C GLU A 317 36.97 22.72 22.67
N GLN A 318 35.77 22.63 22.12
CA GLN A 318 34.63 23.43 22.58
C GLN A 318 34.24 23.09 24.02
N TYR A 319 34.25 21.81 24.39
CA TYR A 319 33.95 21.38 25.74
C TYR A 319 34.97 21.94 26.74
N ASN A 320 36.27 21.87 26.42
CA ASN A 320 37.34 22.42 27.24
C ASN A 320 37.30 23.95 27.37
N SER A 321 36.66 24.65 26.42
CA SER A 321 36.43 26.10 26.52
C SER A 321 35.37 26.49 27.56
N GLY A 322 34.58 25.52 28.06
CA GLY A 322 33.56 25.72 29.11
C GLY A 322 32.25 26.36 28.64
N ARG A 323 31.96 26.34 27.33
CA ARG A 323 30.76 26.96 26.75
C ARG A 323 29.65 25.93 26.48
N SER A 324 28.62 25.94 27.30
CA SER A 324 27.33 25.29 27.00
C SER A 324 26.46 26.26 26.19
N THR A 325 26.15 25.92 24.94
CA THR A 325 25.54 26.90 24.00
C THR A 325 24.53 26.33 23.02
N PHE A 326 24.39 25.02 22.87
CA PHE A 326 23.51 24.42 21.86
C PHE A 326 22.23 23.86 22.47
N ASP A 327 21.09 24.17 21.87
CA ASP A 327 19.80 23.58 22.26
C ASP A 327 19.57 22.22 21.57
N LEU A 328 20.16 22.02 20.40
CA LEU A 328 20.08 20.77 19.66
C LEU A 328 21.46 20.39 19.13
N VAL A 329 21.87 19.15 19.39
CA VAL A 329 23.01 18.52 18.71
C VAL A 329 22.47 17.39 17.84
N VAL A 330 22.78 17.43 16.54
CA VAL A 330 22.48 16.34 15.62
C VAL A 330 23.80 15.64 15.25
N ILE A 331 23.87 14.34 15.48
CA ILE A 331 25.02 13.52 15.11
C ILE A 331 24.60 12.71 13.88
N ASP A 332 25.07 13.17 12.72
CA ASP A 332 24.75 12.65 11.40
C ASP A 332 26.02 12.14 10.71
N PHE A 333 26.64 11.15 11.36
CA PHE A 333 27.74 10.40 10.77
C PHE A 333 27.20 9.19 10.00
N THR A 334 28.05 8.64 9.13
CA THR A 334 27.95 7.25 8.68
C THR A 334 27.88 6.29 9.88
N ASP A 335 27.42 5.05 9.66
CA ASP A 335 27.24 4.02 10.71
C ASP A 335 28.44 3.92 11.68
N GLU A 336 29.67 4.03 11.15
CA GLU A 336 30.88 4.27 11.93
C GLU A 336 31.55 5.59 11.50
N PRO A 337 32.09 6.37 12.45
CA PRO A 337 32.82 7.58 12.12
C PRO A 337 34.10 7.24 11.37
N VAL A 338 34.42 8.01 10.32
CA VAL A 338 35.67 7.83 9.56
C VAL A 338 36.90 8.01 10.47
N LYS A 339 36.81 8.89 11.47
CA LYS A 339 37.84 9.14 12.47
C LYS A 339 37.22 9.28 13.85
N GLY A 340 37.85 8.66 14.86
CA GLY A 340 37.37 8.64 16.23
C GLY A 340 36.66 7.33 16.58
N ALA A 341 36.01 7.30 17.75
CA ALA A 341 35.25 6.13 18.18
C ALA A 341 34.15 6.54 19.17
N TRP A 342 33.00 5.88 19.05
CA TRP A 342 31.91 6.03 20.01
C TRP A 342 32.39 5.68 21.42
N SER A 343 32.29 6.65 22.34
CA SER A 343 32.76 6.50 23.71
C SER A 343 31.91 7.30 24.69
N LYS A 344 31.87 6.85 25.94
CA LYS A 344 31.21 7.58 27.02
C LYS A 344 31.79 8.99 27.21
N LYS A 345 33.10 9.16 26.96
CA LYS A 345 33.78 10.46 26.97
C LYS A 345 33.15 11.41 25.95
N PHE A 346 33.11 11.00 24.69
CA PHE A 346 32.54 11.81 23.61
C PHE A 346 31.10 12.26 23.92
N PHE A 347 30.22 11.32 24.32
CA PHE A 347 28.84 11.67 24.66
C PHE A 347 28.73 12.58 25.89
N SER A 348 29.63 12.44 26.86
CA SER A 348 29.68 13.34 28.03
C SER A 348 30.12 14.75 27.63
N GLU A 349 31.04 14.87 26.69
CA GLU A 349 31.49 16.16 26.13
C GLU A 349 30.36 16.81 25.33
N VAL A 350 29.68 16.06 24.46
CA VAL A 350 28.48 16.51 23.75
C VAL A 350 27.41 17.00 24.74
N ARG A 351 27.14 16.24 25.81
CA ARG A 351 26.22 16.66 26.88
C ARG A 351 26.67 17.97 27.54
N GLY A 352 27.97 18.20 27.69
CA GLY A 352 28.52 19.44 28.23
C GLY A 352 28.36 20.67 27.32
N LEU A 353 28.17 20.46 26.02
CA LEU A 353 27.89 21.52 25.04
C LEU A 353 26.41 21.93 25.00
N LEU A 354 25.51 21.07 25.47
CA LEU A 354 24.06 21.31 25.50
C LEU A 354 23.67 22.33 26.57
N THR A 355 22.63 23.11 26.29
CA THR A 355 21.88 23.86 27.31
C THR A 355 21.16 22.89 28.26
N ASN A 356 20.62 23.40 29.37
CA ASN A 356 19.89 22.57 30.35
C ASN A 356 18.66 21.85 29.76
N ASP A 357 18.05 22.43 28.73
CA ASP A 357 16.91 21.88 28.01
C ASP A 357 17.33 21.18 26.70
N GLY A 358 18.63 21.06 26.47
CA GLY A 358 19.18 20.62 25.20
C GLY A 358 18.93 19.14 24.88
N ILE A 359 18.76 18.87 23.60
CA ILE A 359 18.48 17.54 23.03
C ILE A 359 19.63 17.12 22.11
N VAL A 360 19.94 15.82 22.10
CA VAL A 360 20.79 15.18 21.10
C VAL A 360 19.94 14.22 20.28
N VAL A 361 20.11 14.22 18.96
CA VAL A 361 19.56 13.17 18.09
C VAL A 361 20.67 12.55 17.26
N GLN A 362 20.63 11.23 17.09
CA GLN A 362 21.63 10.47 16.34
C GLN A 362 20.98 9.27 15.63
N ASN A 363 21.44 8.91 14.44
CA ASN A 363 21.13 7.60 13.84
C ASN A 363 21.86 6.47 14.59
N VAL A 364 21.19 5.34 14.84
CA VAL A 364 21.79 4.17 15.52
C VAL A 364 21.74 2.90 14.65
N GLY A 365 21.62 3.10 13.34
CA GLY A 365 21.60 2.06 12.33
C GLY A 365 20.34 1.19 12.38
N THR A 366 20.52 -0.09 12.09
CA THR A 366 19.43 -1.04 11.81
C THR A 366 19.61 -2.36 12.55
N ILE A 367 18.52 -3.11 12.70
CA ILE A 367 18.48 -4.40 13.39
C ILE A 367 19.36 -5.48 12.70
N ALA A 368 19.85 -5.21 11.49
CA ALA A 368 20.86 -6.02 10.83
C ALA A 368 22.22 -5.99 11.55
N ASN A 369 22.54 -4.89 12.25
CA ASN A 369 23.73 -4.70 13.08
C ASN A 369 23.32 -4.51 14.56
N PRO A 370 22.75 -5.53 15.21
CA PRO A 370 22.12 -5.40 16.53
C PRO A 370 23.13 -5.10 17.66
N GLU A 371 24.40 -5.50 17.49
CA GLU A 371 25.43 -5.26 18.50
C GLU A 371 25.82 -3.78 18.56
N ASP A 372 25.98 -3.13 17.41
CA ASP A 372 26.32 -1.72 17.30
C ASP A 372 25.16 -0.84 17.77
N MET A 373 23.93 -1.17 17.36
CA MET A 373 22.72 -0.50 17.84
C MET A 373 22.62 -0.55 19.37
N ARG A 374 22.80 -1.74 19.97
CA ARG A 374 22.75 -1.92 21.43
C ARG A 374 23.88 -1.16 22.14
N LYS A 375 25.09 -1.19 21.58
CA LYS A 375 26.26 -0.47 22.12
C LYS A 375 26.03 1.03 22.12
N LEU A 376 25.60 1.59 20.99
CA LEU A 376 25.39 3.02 20.83
C LEU A 376 24.23 3.52 21.69
N TYR A 377 23.10 2.82 21.69
CA TYR A 377 21.99 3.10 22.61
C TYR A 377 22.42 3.05 24.09
N GLY A 378 23.23 2.04 24.46
CA GLY A 378 23.78 1.92 25.80
C GLY A 378 24.67 3.11 26.20
N LEU A 379 25.47 3.66 25.27
CA LEU A 379 26.29 4.84 25.52
C LEU A 379 25.44 6.09 25.79
N HIS A 380 24.33 6.26 25.06
CA HIS A 380 23.36 7.32 25.36
C HIS A 380 22.74 7.13 26.75
N ALA A 381 22.25 5.92 27.06
CA ALA A 381 21.63 5.60 28.35
C ALA A 381 22.59 5.78 29.54
N ASP A 382 23.89 5.62 29.32
CA ASP A 382 24.95 5.81 30.31
C ASP A 382 25.25 7.28 30.64
N VAL A 383 24.86 8.21 29.77
CA VAL A 383 25.23 9.63 29.83
C VAL A 383 24.03 10.54 30.04
N PHE A 384 22.89 10.24 29.43
CA PHE A 384 21.71 11.10 29.43
C PHE A 384 20.61 10.58 30.38
N PRO A 385 19.95 11.46 31.13
CA PRO A 385 18.85 11.07 32.03
C PRO A 385 17.58 10.60 31.33
N ALA A 386 17.36 10.98 30.07
CA ALA A 386 16.23 10.53 29.27
C ALA A 386 16.71 10.18 27.86
N VAL A 387 16.35 8.97 27.41
CA VAL A 387 16.79 8.38 26.13
C VAL A 387 15.59 7.66 25.51
N PHE A 388 15.30 8.00 24.25
CA PHE A 388 14.16 7.51 23.50
C PHE A 388 14.62 6.98 22.14
N PRO A 389 14.45 5.69 21.85
CA PRO A 389 14.60 5.19 20.50
C PRO A 389 13.47 5.71 19.61
N LEU A 390 13.79 6.06 18.37
CA LEU A 390 12.83 6.45 17.34
C LEU A 390 12.92 5.49 16.17
N HIS A 391 11.79 5.09 15.60
CA HIS A 391 11.75 4.28 14.38
C HIS A 391 11.37 5.14 13.19
N ALA A 392 12.33 5.36 12.28
CA ALA A 392 12.12 6.11 11.06
C ALA A 392 11.90 5.15 9.88
N MET A 393 10.77 5.33 9.20
CA MET A 393 10.41 4.52 8.03
C MET A 393 10.95 5.18 6.76
N ILE A 394 12.20 4.88 6.43
CA ILE A 394 12.93 5.51 5.32
C ILE A 394 12.91 4.56 4.11
N PRO A 395 12.31 4.95 2.96
CA PRO A 395 12.05 4.03 1.88
C PRO A 395 13.25 3.32 1.26
N ASP A 396 14.40 4.00 1.21
CA ASP A 396 15.61 3.55 0.53
C ASP A 396 16.74 3.15 1.50
N TYR A 397 16.42 3.04 2.80
CA TYR A 397 17.35 2.57 3.83
C TYR A 397 16.97 1.17 4.31
N LEU A 398 17.96 0.51 4.92
CA LEU A 398 17.76 -0.77 5.57
C LEU A 398 16.91 -0.65 6.84
N GLY A 399 15.63 -1.02 6.71
CA GLY A 399 14.67 -1.05 7.81
C GLY A 399 14.83 -2.25 8.78
N PRO A 400 14.19 -2.20 9.97
CA PRO A 400 13.79 -1.01 10.74
C PRO A 400 15.00 -0.12 11.01
N TYR A 401 14.92 1.14 10.58
CA TYR A 401 15.99 2.11 10.78
C TYR A 401 15.71 2.91 12.05
N MET A 402 16.67 2.90 12.96
CA MET A 402 16.50 3.42 14.31
C MET A 402 17.33 4.68 14.50
N LEU A 403 16.73 5.67 15.14
CA LEU A 403 17.39 6.85 15.67
C LEU A 403 17.30 6.82 17.19
N VAL A 404 18.05 7.67 17.87
CA VAL A 404 17.94 7.89 19.30
C VAL A 404 17.85 9.38 19.58
N LEU A 405 16.88 9.77 20.40
CA LEU A 405 16.74 11.09 20.97
C LEU A 405 17.12 11.03 22.45
N SER A 406 18.05 11.87 22.88
CA SER A 406 18.47 11.96 24.28
C SER A 406 18.37 13.39 24.77
N SER A 407 18.00 13.58 26.03
CA SER A 407 17.81 14.91 26.61
C SER A 407 18.72 15.11 27.82
N ALA A 408 19.23 16.34 27.98
CA ALA A 408 20.06 16.73 29.13
C ALA A 408 19.32 16.65 30.48
N LYS A 409 17.98 16.66 30.45
CA LYS A 409 17.07 16.51 31.60
C LYS A 409 15.96 15.47 31.32
N PRO A 410 15.22 15.01 32.33
CA PRO A 410 13.98 14.25 32.11
C PRO A 410 13.05 14.99 31.14
N LEU A 411 12.52 14.27 30.15
CA LEU A 411 11.70 14.80 29.07
C LEU A 411 10.51 13.88 28.88
N ASP A 412 9.35 14.46 28.57
CA ASP A 412 8.20 13.72 28.06
C ASP A 412 8.13 13.92 26.53
N PRO A 413 8.30 12.88 25.72
CA PRO A 413 8.24 13.00 24.26
C PRO A 413 6.83 13.31 23.75
N ALA A 414 5.77 13.14 24.55
CA ALA A 414 4.39 13.50 24.18
C ALA A 414 4.08 14.98 24.41
N ALA A 415 4.83 15.67 25.30
CA ALA A 415 4.60 17.05 25.70
C ALA A 415 5.08 18.08 24.65
N VAL A 416 4.56 17.97 23.43
CA VAL A 416 4.86 18.85 22.29
C VAL A 416 3.85 20.00 22.22
N ASN A 417 4.34 21.22 22.01
CA ASN A 417 3.49 22.37 21.71
C ASN A 417 3.05 22.33 20.23
N TRP A 418 1.86 21.80 19.95
CA TRP A 418 1.34 21.71 18.58
C TRP A 418 1.01 23.06 17.95
N ASP A 419 0.71 24.10 18.74
CA ASP A 419 0.53 25.47 18.22
C ASP A 419 1.84 26.05 17.67
N HIS A 420 2.98 25.64 18.25
CA HIS A 420 4.29 25.98 17.69
C HIS A 420 4.47 25.33 16.32
N TRP A 421 4.22 24.01 16.20
CA TRP A 421 4.30 23.29 14.92
C TRP A 421 3.40 23.91 13.85
N GLN A 422 2.13 24.17 14.18
CA GLN A 422 1.17 24.76 13.23
C GLN A 422 1.63 26.13 12.73
N ARG A 423 2.22 26.97 13.59
CA ARG A 423 2.75 28.27 13.18
C ARG A 423 3.93 28.20 12.23
N GLN A 424 4.70 27.10 12.23
CA GLN A 424 5.81 26.92 11.29
C GLN A 424 5.34 26.80 9.84
N GLN A 425 4.10 26.36 9.60
CA GLN A 425 3.55 26.13 8.24
C GLN A 425 4.45 25.23 7.37
N ILE A 426 5.18 24.31 8.02
CA ILE A 426 6.08 23.37 7.35
C ILE A 426 5.25 22.25 6.73
N LEU A 427 5.34 22.12 5.40
CA LEU A 427 4.80 20.98 4.69
C LEU A 427 5.83 19.84 4.65
N GLY A 428 5.89 19.03 5.71
CA GLY A 428 6.79 17.88 5.80
C GLY A 428 6.37 16.72 4.89
N GLN A 429 7.34 16.02 4.30
CA GLN A 429 7.09 14.79 3.52
C GLN A 429 6.85 13.57 4.40
N TYR A 430 7.60 13.46 5.49
CA TYR A 430 7.47 12.36 6.44
C TYR A 430 6.74 12.80 7.69
N TYR A 431 7.19 13.89 8.32
CA TYR A 431 6.65 14.36 9.59
C TYR A 431 5.54 15.38 9.36
N GLY A 432 4.33 15.10 9.86
CA GLY A 432 3.12 15.90 9.61
C GLY A 432 2.48 16.52 10.84
N GLY A 433 2.85 16.07 12.05
CA GLY A 433 2.23 16.51 13.30
C GLY A 433 2.17 15.39 14.33
N ALA A 434 1.17 15.45 15.21
CA ALA A 434 1.05 14.59 16.38
C ALA A 434 1.12 13.10 16.07
N ALA A 435 0.38 12.63 15.06
CA ALA A 435 0.35 11.21 14.74
C ALA A 435 1.73 10.66 14.36
N GLN A 436 2.44 11.32 13.43
CA GLN A 436 3.78 10.88 13.02
C GLN A 436 4.80 11.03 14.15
N HIS A 437 4.68 12.08 14.97
CA HIS A 437 5.52 12.24 16.15
C HIS A 437 5.35 11.06 17.10
N HIS A 438 4.13 10.77 17.54
CA HIS A 438 3.87 9.61 18.39
C HIS A 438 4.28 8.29 17.73
N ALA A 439 4.07 8.14 16.42
CA ALA A 439 4.49 6.94 15.69
C ALA A 439 6.01 6.76 15.74
N LEU A 440 6.82 7.82 15.60
CA LEU A 440 8.28 7.72 15.72
C LEU A 440 8.72 7.11 17.06
N PHE A 441 8.09 7.49 18.18
CA PHE A 441 8.45 6.99 19.52
C PHE A 441 7.84 5.63 19.88
N ARG A 442 6.79 5.19 19.16
CA ARG A 442 6.00 3.98 19.53
C ARG A 442 6.01 2.86 18.51
N HIS A 443 6.34 3.15 17.26
CA HIS A 443 6.45 2.16 16.21
C HIS A 443 7.76 1.37 16.32
N ILE A 444 8.11 0.88 17.50
CA ILE A 444 9.37 0.16 17.73
C ILE A 444 9.08 -1.34 17.65
N PRO A 445 9.67 -2.08 16.70
CA PRO A 445 9.44 -3.52 16.56
C PRO A 445 9.74 -4.29 17.85
N ALA A 446 9.02 -5.38 18.10
CA ALA A 446 9.15 -6.18 19.33
C ALA A 446 10.58 -6.73 19.55
N ASP A 447 11.26 -7.17 18.49
CA ASP A 447 12.65 -7.62 18.55
C ASP A 447 13.61 -6.49 18.94
N VAL A 448 13.42 -5.28 18.39
CA VAL A 448 14.22 -4.10 18.71
C VAL A 448 13.97 -3.69 20.17
N SER A 449 12.72 -3.68 20.59
CA SER A 449 12.34 -3.40 21.99
C SER A 449 13.04 -4.36 22.95
N ARG A 450 13.04 -5.67 22.67
CA ARG A 450 13.77 -6.66 23.49
C ARG A 450 15.29 -6.46 23.45
N LEU A 451 15.87 -6.13 22.29
CA LEU A 451 17.30 -5.86 22.13
C LEU A 451 17.76 -4.69 23.01
N LEU A 452 16.97 -3.62 23.03
CA LEU A 452 17.26 -2.39 23.78
C LEU A 452 16.79 -2.45 25.24
N GLY A 453 16.11 -3.53 25.64
CA GLY A 453 15.56 -3.70 26.99
C GLY A 453 14.36 -2.79 27.27
N LEU A 454 13.57 -2.42 26.27
CA LEU A 454 12.37 -1.60 26.45
C LEU A 454 11.22 -2.44 27.02
N SER A 455 10.39 -1.81 27.85
CA SER A 455 9.18 -2.43 28.38
C SER A 455 8.10 -2.60 27.31
N LEU A 456 7.72 -3.84 27.02
CA LEU A 456 6.57 -4.22 26.21
C LEU A 456 5.30 -4.25 27.08
N SER A 457 4.91 -3.09 27.62
CA SER A 457 3.73 -2.96 28.49
C SER A 457 2.44 -2.98 27.66
N LEU A 458 1.34 -3.48 28.23
CA LEU A 458 -0.01 -3.36 27.66
C LEU A 458 -0.57 -1.94 27.78
N ASP A 459 0.06 -1.08 28.58
CA ASP A 459 -0.36 0.31 28.72
C ASP A 459 -0.01 1.10 27.44
N GLU A 460 -1.05 1.38 26.65
CA GLU A 460 -0.95 2.24 25.45
C GLU A 460 -0.47 3.65 25.78
N LYS A 461 -0.49 4.10 27.04
CA LYS A 461 -0.07 5.45 27.44
C LYS A 461 1.36 5.52 27.99
N ALA A 462 1.95 4.41 28.43
CA ALA A 462 3.28 4.41 29.03
C ALA A 462 4.40 4.55 27.97
N PRO A 463 5.35 5.50 28.11
CA PRO A 463 6.52 5.56 27.25
C PRO A 463 7.41 4.32 27.44
N SER A 464 8.14 3.93 26.40
CA SER A 464 9.08 2.83 26.39
C SER A 464 10.20 3.07 27.42
N SER A 465 10.05 2.57 28.65
CA SER A 465 11.05 2.70 29.71
C SER A 465 12.03 1.53 29.72
N VAL A 466 13.29 1.79 30.08
CA VAL A 466 14.38 0.80 30.16
C VAL A 466 14.14 -0.20 31.30
N VAL A 467 14.11 -1.48 30.94
CA VAL A 467 14.20 -2.66 31.82
C VAL A 467 15.50 -3.40 31.49
N ARG A 468 16.11 -4.05 32.49
CA ARG A 468 17.40 -4.75 32.31
C ARG A 468 17.37 -5.69 31.10
N PRO A 469 18.37 -5.64 30.20
CA PRO A 469 18.39 -6.44 28.99
C PRO A 469 18.50 -7.93 29.31
N LEU A 470 17.72 -8.75 28.60
CA LEU A 470 17.83 -10.21 28.61
C LEU A 470 18.98 -10.65 27.68
N PRO A 471 19.70 -11.74 28.01
CA PRO A 471 20.70 -12.29 27.10
C PRO A 471 20.03 -12.84 25.84
N PHE A 472 20.38 -12.29 24.67
CA PHE A 472 19.86 -12.69 23.37
C PHE A 472 20.77 -13.70 22.66
N PHE A 473 20.17 -14.58 21.85
CA PHE A 473 20.88 -15.55 21.03
C PHE A 473 21.64 -14.87 19.89
N LYS A 474 22.90 -15.27 19.68
CA LYS A 474 23.75 -14.75 18.60
C LYS A 474 23.05 -14.85 17.23
N ARG A 475 22.82 -13.70 16.59
CA ARG A 475 22.55 -13.64 15.14
C ARG A 475 23.87 -13.86 14.42
N GLY A 476 23.97 -14.94 13.64
CA GLY A 476 25.19 -15.26 12.91
C GLY A 476 25.46 -14.23 11.81
N ALA A 477 26.73 -13.84 11.67
CA ALA A 477 27.23 -13.05 10.55
C ALA A 477 26.97 -13.79 9.22
N SER A 478 26.82 -13.02 8.15
CA SER A 478 26.51 -13.48 6.80
C SER A 478 27.50 -14.55 6.34
N GLY A 479 27.03 -15.78 6.26
CA GLY A 479 27.78 -16.90 5.68
C GLY A 479 27.54 -16.93 4.17
N ASN A 480 28.45 -17.53 3.40
CA ASN A 480 28.22 -17.74 1.98
C ASN A 480 26.91 -18.53 1.75
N GLU A 481 25.92 -17.87 1.15
CA GLU A 481 24.63 -18.46 0.82
C GLU A 481 24.84 -19.65 -0.13
N LYS A 482 24.37 -20.83 0.27
CA LYS A 482 24.39 -22.02 -0.58
C LYS A 482 22.97 -22.35 -1.00
N VAL A 483 22.74 -22.42 -2.31
CA VAL A 483 21.47 -22.91 -2.84
C VAL A 483 21.42 -24.43 -2.68
N VAL A 484 20.46 -24.92 -1.90
CA VAL A 484 20.32 -26.34 -1.57
C VAL A 484 19.31 -27.03 -2.49
N VAL A 485 18.29 -26.30 -2.94
CA VAL A 485 17.24 -26.84 -3.82
C VAL A 485 16.82 -25.80 -4.84
N LYS A 486 16.69 -26.21 -6.10
CA LYS A 486 15.96 -25.48 -7.16
C LYS A 486 14.97 -26.43 -7.81
N VAL A 487 13.69 -26.10 -7.75
CA VAL A 487 12.59 -26.85 -8.37
C VAL A 487 11.75 -25.87 -9.18
N LYS A 488 11.07 -26.36 -10.22
CA LYS A 488 10.14 -25.56 -11.01
C LYS A 488 8.71 -25.85 -10.53
N GLY A 489 7.97 -24.81 -10.17
CA GLY A 489 6.54 -24.87 -9.82
C GLY A 489 5.66 -25.29 -11.00
N ILE A 490 4.39 -25.60 -10.73
CA ILE A 490 3.42 -26.07 -11.74
C ILE A 490 3.16 -25.01 -12.81
N ASP A 491 3.27 -23.74 -12.46
CA ASP A 491 3.14 -22.56 -13.32
C ASP A 491 4.45 -22.12 -13.98
N GLY A 492 5.53 -22.86 -13.72
CA GLY A 492 6.86 -22.56 -14.20
C GLY A 492 7.69 -21.65 -13.29
N SER A 493 7.19 -21.30 -12.10
CA SER A 493 7.92 -20.52 -11.09
C SER A 493 9.21 -21.20 -10.64
N LYS A 494 10.24 -20.41 -10.32
CA LYS A 494 11.51 -20.91 -9.77
C LYS A 494 11.40 -20.96 -8.26
N VAL A 495 11.27 -22.17 -7.73
CA VAL A 495 11.18 -22.45 -6.31
C VAL A 495 12.57 -22.80 -5.79
N GLN A 496 13.08 -22.04 -4.81
CA GLN A 496 14.44 -22.17 -4.31
C GLN A 496 14.48 -22.26 -2.78
N VAL A 497 15.31 -23.15 -2.24
CA VAL A 497 15.69 -23.12 -0.83
C VAL A 497 17.19 -22.84 -0.74
N SER A 498 17.53 -21.80 -0.02
CA SER A 498 18.89 -21.40 0.29
C SER A 498 19.21 -21.66 1.76
N THR A 499 20.48 -21.88 2.06
CA THR A 499 21.01 -21.89 3.43
C THR A 499 22.04 -20.80 3.62
N GLU A 500 21.91 -20.05 4.71
CA GLU A 500 22.92 -19.14 5.22
C GLU A 500 23.29 -19.57 6.65
N GLY A 501 24.48 -20.14 6.83
CA GLY A 501 24.86 -20.78 8.09
C GLY A 501 23.91 -21.94 8.45
N ASN A 502 23.20 -21.79 9.58
CA ASN A 502 22.19 -22.76 10.04
C ASN A 502 20.74 -22.36 9.70
N SER A 503 20.54 -21.25 9.00
CA SER A 503 19.22 -20.73 8.65
C SER A 503 18.82 -21.16 7.25
N LEU A 504 17.55 -21.52 7.07
CA LEU A 504 16.94 -21.82 5.77
C LEU A 504 16.09 -20.64 5.33
N SER A 505 16.19 -20.30 4.04
CA SER A 505 15.35 -19.31 3.37
C SER A 505 14.70 -19.95 2.15
N PHE A 506 13.41 -19.73 1.99
CA PHE A 506 12.55 -20.33 0.99
C PHE A 506 12.00 -19.24 0.07
N TYR A 507 12.28 -19.38 -1.22
CA TYR A 507 11.94 -18.42 -2.24
C TYR A 507 11.07 -19.02 -3.33
N GLN A 508 10.19 -18.20 -3.90
CA GLN A 508 9.46 -18.49 -5.14
C GLN A 508 9.57 -17.28 -6.07
N ASP A 509 10.09 -17.50 -7.28
CA ASP A 509 10.34 -16.45 -8.28
C ASP A 509 11.08 -15.24 -7.72
N ARG A 510 12.06 -15.48 -6.84
CA ARG A 510 12.90 -14.49 -6.14
C ARG A 510 12.21 -13.82 -4.94
N ASP A 511 10.93 -14.03 -4.68
CA ASP A 511 10.28 -13.54 -3.46
C ASP A 511 10.57 -14.46 -2.28
N LEU A 512 10.84 -13.87 -1.12
CA LEU A 512 11.08 -14.62 0.12
C LEU A 512 9.74 -15.01 0.73
N LEU A 513 9.41 -16.30 0.66
CA LEU A 513 8.17 -16.85 1.20
C LEU A 513 8.29 -17.22 2.68
N LEU A 514 9.44 -17.76 3.09
CA LEU A 514 9.67 -18.23 4.44
C LEU A 514 11.16 -18.29 4.77
N ASP A 515 11.57 -17.66 5.86
CA ASP A 515 12.84 -17.88 6.55
C ASP A 515 12.62 -17.74 8.06
N ALA A 516 13.67 -17.94 8.84
CA ALA A 516 13.63 -17.75 10.30
C ALA A 516 13.24 -16.31 10.73
N LYS A 517 13.23 -15.33 9.80
CA LYS A 517 12.95 -13.90 10.01
C LYS A 517 11.62 -13.44 9.39
N SER A 518 10.93 -14.28 8.62
CA SER A 518 9.77 -13.91 7.76
C SER A 518 8.46 -13.72 8.52
N LEU A 519 8.47 -13.90 9.84
CA LEU A 519 7.29 -13.75 10.67
C LEU A 519 6.80 -12.30 10.75
N GLU A 520 7.67 -11.29 10.55
CA GLU A 520 7.30 -9.88 10.66
C GLU A 520 6.15 -9.49 9.71
N ARG A 521 6.23 -9.94 8.45
CA ARG A 521 5.20 -9.69 7.44
C ARG A 521 3.90 -10.37 7.81
N ASP A 522 3.97 -11.65 8.17
CA ASP A 522 2.79 -12.44 8.52
C ASP A 522 2.11 -11.90 9.79
N GLU A 523 2.90 -11.41 10.75
CA GLU A 523 2.42 -10.73 11.96
C GLU A 523 1.61 -9.49 11.63
N VAL A 524 2.15 -8.56 10.83
CA VAL A 524 1.42 -7.33 10.44
C VAL A 524 0.21 -7.67 9.57
N LEU A 525 0.30 -8.72 8.76
CA LEU A 525 -0.80 -9.16 7.93
C LEU A 525 -1.99 -9.68 8.77
N VAL A 526 -1.76 -10.41 9.87
CA VAL A 526 -2.83 -11.12 10.61
C VAL A 526 -3.16 -10.55 11.99
N LEU A 527 -2.17 -10.15 12.79
CA LEU A 527 -2.35 -9.85 14.20
C LEU A 527 -3.12 -8.53 14.46
N PRO A 528 -2.89 -7.42 13.73
CA PRO A 528 -3.72 -6.23 13.86
C PRO A 528 -5.20 -6.52 13.60
N ALA A 529 -5.50 -7.34 12.60
CA ALA A 529 -6.86 -7.70 12.24
C ALA A 529 -7.53 -8.57 13.32
N LEU A 530 -6.82 -9.58 13.85
CA LEU A 530 -7.30 -10.39 14.97
C LEU A 530 -7.53 -9.56 16.23
N ALA A 531 -6.62 -8.63 16.53
CA ALA A 531 -6.76 -7.73 17.67
C ALA A 531 -8.01 -6.86 17.56
N VAL A 532 -8.27 -6.27 16.39
CA VAL A 532 -9.46 -5.43 16.11
C VAL A 532 -10.76 -6.23 16.12
N LEU A 533 -10.76 -7.46 15.61
CA LEU A 533 -11.94 -8.34 15.68
C LEU A 533 -12.23 -8.83 17.11
N GLY A 534 -11.19 -8.95 17.94
CA GLY A 534 -11.29 -9.40 19.31
C GLY A 534 -12.00 -10.76 19.40
N SER A 535 -13.04 -10.84 20.22
CA SER A 535 -13.77 -12.09 20.46
C SER A 535 -14.57 -12.61 19.27
N ARG A 536 -14.72 -11.78 18.21
CA ARG A 536 -15.39 -12.18 16.97
C ARG A 536 -14.50 -13.01 16.06
N ALA A 537 -13.18 -13.02 16.25
CA ALA A 537 -12.26 -13.76 15.39
C ALA A 537 -12.38 -15.27 15.65
N GLN A 538 -13.32 -15.95 14.98
CA GLN A 538 -13.55 -17.40 15.13
C GLN A 538 -13.17 -18.17 13.87
N SER A 539 -13.44 -17.59 12.70
CA SER A 539 -13.21 -18.20 11.40
C SER A 539 -12.26 -17.36 10.53
N VAL A 540 -11.19 -17.98 10.05
CA VAL A 540 -10.16 -17.32 9.23
C VAL A 540 -10.03 -18.00 7.88
N LEU A 541 -10.05 -17.22 6.80
CA LEU A 541 -9.71 -17.66 5.45
C LEU A 541 -8.34 -17.10 5.07
N VAL A 542 -7.42 -17.95 4.62
CA VAL A 542 -6.09 -17.57 4.13
C VAL A 542 -5.96 -17.97 2.67
N LEU A 543 -5.77 -17.00 1.79
CA LEU A 543 -5.54 -17.21 0.36
C LEU A 543 -4.04 -17.11 0.06
N GLY A 544 -3.41 -18.16 -0.46
CA GLY A 544 -1.94 -18.21 -0.63
C GLY A 544 -1.20 -18.50 0.68
N GLY A 545 -1.62 -19.53 1.42
CA GLY A 545 -1.08 -19.87 2.75
C GLY A 545 -0.14 -21.07 2.79
N GLY A 546 0.44 -21.49 1.66
CA GLY A 546 1.23 -22.73 1.55
C GLY A 546 2.45 -22.83 2.49
N THR A 547 2.96 -21.71 2.99
CA THR A 547 4.04 -21.66 4.00
C THR A 547 3.57 -21.89 5.44
N ALA A 548 2.26 -21.87 5.67
CA ALA A 548 1.58 -22.01 6.95
C ALA A 548 1.86 -20.92 8.00
N GLY A 549 2.63 -19.86 7.69
CA GLY A 549 3.02 -18.82 8.66
C GLY A 549 1.83 -18.05 9.25
N VAL A 550 0.97 -17.49 8.38
CA VAL A 550 -0.29 -16.84 8.78
C VAL A 550 -1.18 -17.77 9.60
N ALA A 551 -1.35 -19.02 9.16
CA ALA A 551 -2.17 -20.01 9.87
C ALA A 551 -1.60 -20.34 11.25
N ALA A 552 -0.27 -20.42 11.38
CA ALA A 552 0.41 -20.70 12.64
C ALA A 552 0.20 -19.59 13.68
N LEU A 553 0.12 -18.34 13.24
CA LEU A 553 -0.19 -17.19 14.09
C LEU A 553 -1.69 -17.21 14.47
N ALA A 554 -2.58 -17.36 13.49
CA ALA A 554 -4.02 -17.35 13.74
C ALA A 554 -4.49 -18.48 14.66
N LEU A 555 -3.94 -19.70 14.56
CA LEU A 555 -4.30 -20.83 15.42
C LEU A 555 -4.05 -20.61 16.91
N LYS A 556 -3.11 -19.72 17.23
CA LYS A 556 -2.74 -19.39 18.62
C LYS A 556 -3.59 -18.27 19.20
N TRP A 557 -4.38 -17.58 18.36
CA TRP A 557 -5.33 -16.59 18.85
C TRP A 557 -6.46 -17.31 19.61
N PRO A 558 -6.81 -16.89 20.85
CA PRO A 558 -7.64 -17.72 21.74
C PRO A 558 -9.02 -18.10 21.20
N THR A 559 -9.60 -17.27 20.33
CA THR A 559 -10.97 -17.45 19.83
C THR A 559 -11.05 -18.13 18.47
N VAL A 560 -9.92 -18.38 17.79
CA VAL A 560 -9.92 -18.97 16.45
C VAL A 560 -10.21 -20.47 16.53
N GLU A 561 -11.35 -20.84 15.95
CA GLU A 561 -11.88 -22.21 15.94
C GLU A 561 -11.65 -22.91 14.60
N LYS A 562 -11.66 -22.16 13.50
CA LYS A 562 -11.52 -22.71 12.15
C LYS A 562 -10.64 -21.83 11.26
N ILE A 563 -9.75 -22.47 10.52
CA ILE A 563 -8.95 -21.84 9.47
C ILE A 563 -9.14 -22.62 8.17
N VAL A 564 -9.36 -21.92 7.07
CA VAL A 564 -9.32 -22.49 5.71
C VAL A 564 -8.13 -21.88 4.99
N VAL A 565 -7.23 -22.72 4.49
CA VAL A 565 -6.06 -22.31 3.70
C VAL A 565 -6.27 -22.78 2.28
N VAL A 566 -6.31 -21.85 1.33
CA VAL A 566 -6.43 -22.15 -0.11
C VAL A 566 -5.07 -21.93 -0.76
N GLU A 567 -4.51 -23.00 -1.33
CA GLU A 567 -3.20 -23.00 -1.98
C GLU A 567 -3.26 -23.76 -3.31
N VAL A 568 -2.73 -23.17 -4.37
CA VAL A 568 -2.70 -23.78 -5.70
C VAL A 568 -1.41 -24.56 -5.94
N ASP A 569 -0.30 -24.13 -5.32
CA ASP A 569 1.02 -24.67 -5.61
C ASP A 569 1.39 -25.84 -4.68
N GLU A 570 1.19 -27.05 -5.19
CA GLU A 570 1.60 -28.28 -4.49
C GLU A 570 3.12 -28.38 -4.28
N VAL A 571 3.93 -27.68 -5.09
CA VAL A 571 5.40 -27.66 -4.94
C VAL A 571 5.79 -26.88 -3.70
N VAL A 572 5.12 -25.75 -3.42
CA VAL A 572 5.31 -24.98 -2.17
C VAL A 572 5.10 -25.88 -0.96
N LEU A 573 4.00 -26.65 -0.94
CA LEU A 573 3.70 -27.58 0.14
C LEU A 573 4.71 -28.72 0.26
N LYS A 574 5.19 -29.26 -0.86
CA LYS A 574 6.24 -30.30 -0.87
C LYS A 574 7.54 -29.77 -0.28
N VAL A 575 7.92 -28.54 -0.61
CA VAL A 575 9.13 -27.90 -0.07
C VAL A 575 8.97 -27.62 1.43
N VAL A 576 7.85 -27.05 1.86
CA VAL A 576 7.58 -26.75 3.27
C VAL A 576 7.56 -28.03 4.11
N ARG A 577 6.87 -29.10 3.66
CA ARG A 577 6.87 -30.40 4.35
C ARG A 577 8.27 -31.02 4.48
N LYS A 578 9.11 -30.84 3.47
CA LYS A 578 10.46 -31.44 3.43
C LYS A 578 11.48 -30.65 4.25
N HIS A 579 11.46 -29.32 4.15
CA HIS A 579 12.51 -28.45 4.69
C HIS A 579 12.09 -27.68 5.95
N PHE A 580 10.78 -27.51 6.17
CA PHE A 580 10.21 -26.80 7.32
C PHE A 580 9.10 -27.63 7.99
N PRO A 581 9.40 -28.85 8.48
CA PRO A 581 8.40 -29.80 8.95
C PRO A 581 7.54 -29.28 10.11
N LYS A 582 8.12 -28.47 11.02
CA LYS A 582 7.37 -27.83 12.11
C LYS A 582 6.31 -26.83 11.61
N GLN A 583 6.60 -26.10 10.54
CA GLN A 583 5.62 -25.23 9.89
C GLN A 583 4.56 -26.09 9.18
N ALA A 584 4.96 -27.17 8.53
CA ALA A 584 4.02 -28.06 7.84
C ALA A 584 3.02 -28.76 8.77
N GLU A 585 3.39 -29.04 10.02
CA GLU A 585 2.51 -29.61 11.05
C GLU A 585 1.26 -28.74 11.29
N VAL A 586 1.38 -27.42 11.16
CA VAL A 586 0.27 -26.47 11.28
C VAL A 586 -0.85 -26.78 10.29
N LEU A 587 -0.49 -27.17 9.07
CA LEU A 587 -1.46 -27.52 8.01
C LEU A 587 -2.20 -28.84 8.30
N SER A 588 -1.79 -29.58 9.32
CA SER A 588 -2.40 -30.84 9.76
C SER A 588 -3.19 -30.69 11.06
N ASP A 589 -3.23 -29.50 11.67
CA ASP A 589 -4.08 -29.21 12.83
C ASP A 589 -5.56 -29.43 12.48
N PRO A 590 -6.37 -30.08 13.33
CA PRO A 590 -7.78 -30.37 13.02
C PRO A 590 -8.64 -29.12 12.79
N ARG A 591 -8.21 -27.95 13.26
CA ARG A 591 -8.87 -26.66 12.99
C ARG A 591 -8.52 -26.09 11.62
N VAL A 592 -7.49 -26.60 10.95
CA VAL A 592 -7.05 -26.15 9.61
C VAL A 592 -7.61 -27.06 8.52
N GLU A 593 -8.28 -26.47 7.54
CA GLU A 593 -8.69 -27.12 6.30
C GLU A 593 -7.81 -26.62 5.16
N LEU A 594 -6.95 -27.49 4.64
CA LEU A 594 -6.12 -27.19 3.46
C LEU A 594 -6.89 -27.56 2.18
N VAL A 595 -7.12 -26.57 1.33
CA VAL A 595 -7.77 -26.71 0.02
C VAL A 595 -6.72 -26.54 -1.07
N LEU A 596 -6.54 -27.59 -1.88
CA LEU A 596 -5.65 -27.57 -3.04
C LEU A 596 -6.43 -27.22 -4.30
N GLU A 597 -6.69 -25.94 -4.50
CA GLU A 597 -7.46 -25.44 -5.63
C GLU A 597 -7.04 -24.01 -6.00
N ASP A 598 -7.35 -23.63 -7.24
CA ASP A 598 -7.27 -22.24 -7.66
C ASP A 598 -8.22 -21.37 -6.84
N VAL A 599 -7.70 -20.26 -6.30
CA VAL A 599 -8.43 -19.35 -5.42
C VAL A 599 -9.70 -18.81 -6.08
N PHE A 600 -9.67 -18.49 -7.37
CA PHE A 600 -10.85 -17.96 -8.05
C PHE A 600 -11.94 -19.01 -8.20
N VAL A 601 -11.55 -20.21 -8.62
CA VAL A 601 -12.48 -21.33 -8.77
C VAL A 601 -13.14 -21.59 -7.43
N TRP A 602 -12.36 -21.70 -6.36
CA TRP A 602 -12.87 -21.96 -5.02
C TRP A 602 -13.78 -20.83 -4.51
N LEU A 603 -13.39 -19.56 -4.68
CA LEU A 603 -14.19 -18.41 -4.24
C LEU A 603 -15.60 -18.39 -4.86
N THR A 604 -15.75 -18.85 -6.11
CA THR A 604 -17.06 -18.92 -6.79
C THR A 604 -17.93 -20.10 -6.36
N GLN A 605 -17.34 -21.17 -5.83
CA GLN A 605 -18.06 -22.40 -5.49
C GLN A 605 -18.42 -22.46 -4.01
N ASP A 606 -17.47 -22.13 -3.15
CA ASP A 606 -17.68 -22.10 -1.72
C ASP A 606 -18.69 -20.99 -1.36
N LYS A 607 -19.51 -21.17 -0.33
CA LYS A 607 -20.52 -20.18 0.11
C LYS A 607 -20.34 -19.72 1.55
N ARG A 608 -19.29 -20.19 2.23
CA ARG A 608 -18.99 -19.80 3.60
C ARG A 608 -18.52 -18.35 3.64
N SER A 609 -18.77 -17.70 4.77
CA SER A 609 -18.22 -16.41 5.14
C SER A 609 -17.30 -16.58 6.35
N PHE A 610 -16.33 -15.69 6.50
CA PHE A 610 -15.27 -15.75 7.49
C PHE A 610 -15.14 -14.41 8.21
N ASP A 611 -14.84 -14.44 9.51
CA ASP A 611 -14.64 -13.23 10.31
C ASP A 611 -13.40 -12.47 9.87
N LEU A 612 -12.35 -13.20 9.47
CA LEU A 612 -11.13 -12.66 8.90
C LEU A 612 -10.82 -13.30 7.55
N VAL A 613 -10.63 -12.50 6.51
CA VAL A 613 -10.09 -12.91 5.22
C VAL A 613 -8.68 -12.34 5.06
N VAL A 614 -7.68 -13.20 4.94
CA VAL A 614 -6.27 -12.84 4.73
C VAL A 614 -5.88 -13.15 3.29
N VAL A 615 -5.52 -12.11 2.54
CA VAL A 615 -4.95 -12.27 1.20
C VAL A 615 -3.43 -12.33 1.33
N ASN A 616 -2.89 -13.55 1.31
CA ASN A 616 -1.48 -13.86 1.42
C ASN A 616 -0.87 -14.31 0.08
N MET A 617 -1.40 -13.82 -1.03
CA MET A 617 -0.92 -14.13 -2.37
C MET A 617 0.27 -13.25 -2.75
N LEU A 618 1.09 -13.68 -3.72
CA LEU A 618 2.20 -12.88 -4.22
C LEU A 618 1.64 -11.68 -4.99
N ASP A 619 1.85 -10.48 -4.46
CA ASP A 619 1.44 -9.21 -5.08
C ASP A 619 2.64 -8.28 -5.31
N GLN A 620 3.74 -8.81 -5.84
CA GLN A 620 4.93 -8.01 -6.16
C GLN A 620 4.97 -7.64 -7.66
N PRO A 621 4.70 -6.38 -8.03
CA PRO A 621 4.56 -5.95 -9.42
C PRO A 621 5.87 -5.90 -10.20
N TRP A 622 7.04 -5.95 -9.54
CA TRP A 622 8.37 -5.98 -10.17
C TRP A 622 8.84 -7.39 -10.54
N LEU A 623 8.11 -8.44 -10.12
CA LEU A 623 8.38 -9.78 -10.61
C LEU A 623 7.72 -9.94 -11.98
N PRO A 624 8.44 -10.50 -12.98
CA PRO A 624 7.84 -10.84 -14.26
C PRO A 624 6.62 -11.73 -13.94
N PRO A 625 5.42 -11.35 -14.38
CA PRO A 625 4.24 -12.06 -13.93
C PRO A 625 4.31 -13.52 -14.43
N ARG A 626 3.68 -14.45 -13.69
CA ARG A 626 3.47 -15.85 -14.11
C ARG A 626 2.07 -16.31 -13.69
N ARG A 627 1.52 -17.23 -14.49
CA ARG A 627 0.09 -17.55 -14.69
C ARG A 627 -0.84 -17.82 -13.48
N THR A 628 -0.38 -18.16 -12.27
CA THR A 628 -1.31 -18.71 -11.23
C THR A 628 -1.15 -18.17 -9.80
N THR A 629 -0.17 -17.31 -9.53
CA THR A 629 0.17 -16.90 -8.15
C THR A 629 -0.08 -15.41 -7.86
N ARG A 630 -0.43 -14.59 -8.87
CA ARG A 630 -0.58 -13.13 -8.71
C ARG A 630 -1.97 -12.70 -8.25
N LEU A 631 -1.99 -11.76 -7.30
CA LEU A 631 -3.19 -11.07 -6.84
C LEU A 631 -3.87 -10.27 -7.98
N PRO A 632 -5.16 -10.51 -8.27
CA PRO A 632 -5.89 -9.76 -9.29
C PRO A 632 -6.33 -8.41 -8.73
N ARG A 633 -5.74 -7.34 -9.25
CA ARG A 633 -6.05 -5.96 -8.83
C ARG A 633 -7.33 -5.43 -9.51
N THR A 634 -8.45 -6.14 -9.35
CA THR A 634 -9.73 -5.78 -10.01
C THR A 634 -10.89 -5.69 -9.02
N LYS A 635 -11.83 -4.77 -9.27
CA LYS A 635 -13.04 -4.63 -8.44
C LYS A 635 -13.85 -5.92 -8.37
N ALA A 636 -13.93 -6.68 -9.46
CA ALA A 636 -14.68 -7.93 -9.51
C ALA A 636 -14.10 -8.99 -8.55
N PHE A 637 -12.78 -9.14 -8.51
CA PHE A 637 -12.11 -10.03 -7.56
C PHE A 637 -12.36 -9.60 -6.11
N PHE A 638 -12.20 -8.31 -5.80
CA PHE A 638 -12.44 -7.81 -4.43
C PHE A 638 -13.91 -7.86 -4.00
N ARG A 639 -14.86 -7.83 -4.94
CA ARG A 639 -16.28 -8.09 -4.65
C ARG A 639 -16.53 -9.56 -4.28
N LEU A 640 -15.85 -10.50 -4.94
CA LEU A 640 -15.90 -11.92 -4.53
C LEU A 640 -15.33 -12.10 -3.12
N LEU A 641 -14.22 -11.42 -2.81
CA LEU A 641 -13.65 -11.44 -1.47
C LEU A 641 -14.56 -10.79 -0.42
N MET A 642 -15.16 -9.64 -0.73
CA MET A 642 -16.13 -8.99 0.15
C MET A 642 -17.31 -9.93 0.48
N ALA A 643 -17.78 -10.74 -0.49
CA ALA A 643 -18.83 -11.74 -0.24
C ALA A 643 -18.39 -12.87 0.70
N LYS A 644 -17.09 -13.07 0.92
CA LYS A 644 -16.52 -13.99 1.91
C LYS A 644 -16.33 -13.37 3.29
N VAL A 645 -16.41 -12.06 3.43
CA VAL A 645 -16.27 -11.40 4.73
C VAL A 645 -17.61 -11.48 5.47
N ALA A 646 -17.62 -12.08 6.66
CA ALA A 646 -18.79 -12.18 7.52
C ALA A 646 -19.28 -10.79 7.97
N SER A 647 -20.53 -10.71 8.43
CA SER A 647 -21.07 -9.45 8.96
C SER A 647 -20.27 -8.98 10.17
N GLY A 648 -19.56 -7.86 10.03
CA GLY A 648 -18.65 -7.35 11.05
C GLY A 648 -17.25 -7.97 11.03
N GLY A 649 -16.93 -8.71 9.96
CA GLY A 649 -15.58 -9.18 9.68
C GLY A 649 -14.73 -8.14 8.94
N CYS A 650 -13.48 -8.52 8.69
CA CYS A 650 -12.54 -7.71 7.92
C CYS A 650 -11.70 -8.54 6.93
N LEU A 651 -11.08 -7.83 6.00
CA LEU A 651 -10.13 -8.33 5.05
C LEU A 651 -8.80 -7.61 5.25
N THR A 652 -7.70 -8.35 5.20
CA THR A 652 -6.34 -7.82 5.33
C THR A 652 -5.46 -8.31 4.18
N GLN A 653 -4.63 -7.42 3.64
CA GLN A 653 -3.70 -7.74 2.55
C GLN A 653 -2.50 -6.80 2.52
N GLU A 654 -1.39 -7.26 1.93
CA GLU A 654 -0.31 -6.38 1.47
C GLU A 654 -0.78 -5.61 0.22
N ALA A 655 -0.35 -4.35 0.09
CA ALA A 655 -0.82 -3.42 -0.94
C ALA A 655 0.34 -2.60 -1.54
N GLY A 656 1.50 -3.22 -1.71
CA GLY A 656 2.69 -2.58 -2.29
C GLY A 656 3.57 -1.89 -1.25
N SER A 657 4.19 -0.78 -1.64
CA SER A 657 5.29 -0.16 -0.91
C SER A 657 5.22 1.36 -0.90
N ALA A 658 5.76 2.00 0.14
CA ALA A 658 5.88 3.45 0.25
C ALA A 658 6.71 4.07 -0.90
N ALA A 659 7.62 3.32 -1.51
CA ALA A 659 8.38 3.78 -2.68
C ALA A 659 7.62 3.59 -4.01
N MET A 660 6.47 2.91 -4.00
CA MET A 660 5.60 2.72 -5.17
C MET A 660 4.20 3.27 -4.89
N PRO A 661 4.08 4.61 -4.68
CA PRO A 661 2.85 5.21 -4.23
C PRO A 661 1.70 5.08 -5.25
N GLU A 662 1.95 5.07 -6.57
CA GLU A 662 0.84 4.94 -7.54
C GLU A 662 0.17 3.58 -7.45
N GLN A 663 0.96 2.51 -7.29
CA GLN A 663 0.44 1.16 -7.12
C GLN A 663 -0.40 1.02 -5.84
N PHE A 664 0.10 1.55 -4.73
CA PHE A 664 -0.64 1.56 -3.47
C PHE A 664 -1.94 2.36 -3.61
N GLY A 665 -1.90 3.53 -4.24
CA GLY A 665 -3.08 4.36 -4.49
C GLY A 665 -4.16 3.67 -5.32
N SER A 666 -3.76 2.93 -6.36
CA SER A 666 -4.68 2.12 -7.17
C SER A 666 -5.38 1.04 -6.34
N MET A 667 -4.63 0.30 -5.52
CA MET A 667 -5.20 -0.72 -4.64
C MET A 667 -6.14 -0.13 -3.59
N LEU A 668 -5.71 0.96 -2.95
CA LEU A 668 -6.51 1.68 -1.96
C LEU A 668 -7.83 2.18 -2.56
N SER A 669 -7.81 2.71 -3.78
CA SER A 669 -9.00 3.17 -4.50
C SER A 669 -9.99 2.03 -4.78
N ILE A 670 -9.50 0.86 -5.20
CA ILE A 670 -10.33 -0.32 -5.40
C ILE A 670 -11.03 -0.72 -4.09
N HIS A 671 -10.28 -0.79 -2.99
CA HIS A 671 -10.81 -1.16 -1.69
C HIS A 671 -11.85 -0.15 -1.19
N ARG A 672 -11.56 1.15 -1.26
CA ARG A 672 -12.51 2.21 -0.88
C ARG A 672 -13.80 2.20 -1.71
N SER A 673 -13.77 1.65 -2.92
CA SER A 673 -14.97 1.50 -3.76
C SER A 673 -15.84 0.28 -3.43
N ILE A 674 -15.39 -0.61 -2.54
CA ILE A 674 -16.02 -1.90 -2.23
C ILE A 674 -16.34 -2.03 -0.73
N PHE A 675 -15.39 -1.65 0.13
CA PHE A 675 -15.50 -1.78 1.57
C PHE A 675 -16.00 -0.50 2.23
N VAL A 676 -16.66 -0.63 3.38
CA VAL A 676 -17.23 0.48 4.15
C VAL A 676 -16.12 1.35 4.75
N SER A 677 -15.05 0.73 5.21
CA SER A 677 -13.86 1.43 5.70
C SER A 677 -12.61 0.67 5.29
N THR A 678 -11.55 1.41 4.95
CA THR A 678 -10.26 0.86 4.55
C THR A 678 -9.17 1.64 5.24
N TRP A 679 -8.39 0.94 6.06
CA TRP A 679 -7.34 1.50 6.90
C TRP A 679 -5.97 1.03 6.39
N PRO A 680 -5.16 1.93 5.83
CA PRO A 680 -3.77 1.62 5.50
C PRO A 680 -2.94 1.34 6.74
N MET A 681 -2.01 0.39 6.61
CA MET A 681 -0.97 0.13 7.59
C MET A 681 0.40 0.18 6.92
N ALA A 682 1.43 0.56 7.66
CA ALA A 682 2.80 0.59 7.18
C ALA A 682 3.72 -0.23 8.08
N MET A 683 4.68 -0.93 7.47
CA MET A 683 5.70 -1.74 8.14
C MET A 683 7.06 -1.42 7.54
N SER A 684 8.08 -1.28 8.38
CA SER A 684 9.46 -1.28 7.90
C SER A 684 9.98 -2.70 7.82
N SER A 685 10.49 -3.13 6.66
CA SER A 685 10.92 -4.52 6.43
C SER A 685 12.34 -4.76 6.93
N SER A 686 12.56 -5.77 7.79
CA SER A 686 13.92 -6.24 8.12
C SER A 686 14.47 -7.27 7.12
N SER A 687 13.57 -7.95 6.39
CA SER A 687 13.94 -9.05 5.49
C SER A 687 14.70 -8.53 4.26
N PRO A 688 15.89 -9.08 3.95
CA PRO A 688 16.57 -8.81 2.69
C PRO A 688 15.75 -9.38 1.53
N GLN A 689 15.57 -8.61 0.45
CA GLN A 689 15.39 -9.22 -0.86
C GLN A 689 16.78 -9.55 -1.38
N PRO A 690 17.12 -10.83 -1.67
CA PRO A 690 18.45 -11.16 -2.16
C PRO A 690 18.68 -10.53 -3.53
N ALA A 691 19.86 -9.93 -3.72
CA ALA A 691 20.41 -9.72 -5.05
C ALA A 691 20.63 -11.11 -5.68
N VAL A 692 20.13 -11.32 -6.89
CA VAL A 692 20.26 -12.61 -7.57
C VAL A 692 21.70 -12.74 -8.07
N PRO A 693 22.43 -13.83 -7.74
CA PRO A 693 23.74 -14.06 -8.31
C PRO A 693 23.65 -14.21 -9.84
N GLY A 694 24.24 -13.29 -10.59
CA GLY A 694 24.40 -13.37 -12.05
C GLY A 694 23.50 -12.47 -12.91
N ASP A 695 22.65 -11.63 -12.30
CA ASP A 695 22.05 -10.49 -13.02
C ASP A 695 22.94 -9.26 -12.78
N GLU A 696 23.35 -8.54 -13.83
CA GLU A 696 24.03 -7.22 -13.73
C GLU A 696 23.15 -6.12 -13.08
N PHE A 697 21.95 -6.49 -12.58
CA PHE A 697 21.10 -5.69 -11.71
C PHE A 697 21.57 -5.78 -10.25
N ASP A 698 22.86 -5.55 -10.01
CA ASP A 698 23.38 -5.31 -8.68
C ASP A 698 22.81 -3.96 -8.18
N GLY A 699 21.77 -4.02 -7.33
CA GLY A 699 21.71 -3.06 -6.22
C GLY A 699 20.41 -2.33 -5.85
N ILE A 700 19.22 -2.57 -6.43
CA ILE A 700 18.17 -1.52 -6.38
C ILE A 700 16.74 -2.01 -6.15
N TYR A 701 16.55 -3.03 -5.31
CA TYR A 701 15.22 -3.31 -4.72
C TYR A 701 15.34 -3.61 -3.22
N PHE A 702 16.24 -2.91 -2.54
CA PHE A 702 16.42 -3.11 -1.10
C PHE A 702 15.24 -2.53 -0.33
N ARG A 703 14.44 -3.44 0.24
CA ARG A 703 13.85 -3.35 1.60
C ARG A 703 12.92 -2.16 1.85
N LEU A 704 12.10 -1.87 0.85
CA LEU A 704 11.12 -0.79 0.92
C LEU A 704 10.08 -1.07 2.03
N PRO A 705 9.59 -0.03 2.74
CA PRO A 705 8.49 -0.15 3.67
C PRO A 705 7.25 -0.71 2.99
N ARG A 706 6.75 -1.81 3.55
CA ARG A 706 5.58 -2.53 3.02
C ARG A 706 4.32 -1.87 3.53
N LEU A 707 3.35 -1.74 2.65
CA LEU A 707 2.04 -1.20 2.96
C LEU A 707 1.01 -2.31 2.95
N PHE A 708 0.02 -2.21 3.83
CA PHE A 708 -1.07 -3.16 3.96
C PHE A 708 -2.40 -2.40 4.02
N LEU A 709 -3.50 -3.10 3.75
CA LEU A 709 -4.85 -2.57 3.88
C LEU A 709 -5.67 -3.47 4.79
N LEU A 710 -6.26 -2.90 5.83
CA LEU A 710 -7.29 -3.50 6.65
C LEU A 710 -8.65 -2.92 6.24
N SER A 711 -9.47 -3.72 5.57
CA SER A 711 -10.75 -3.29 4.98
C SER A 711 -11.92 -3.99 5.66
N THR A 712 -12.98 -3.26 5.96
CA THR A 712 -14.10 -3.76 6.77
C THR A 712 -15.42 -3.57 6.06
N VAL A 713 -16.35 -4.50 6.26
CA VAL A 713 -17.72 -4.42 5.71
C VAL A 713 -18.69 -3.65 6.61
N ASN A 714 -18.23 -3.25 7.80
CA ASN A 714 -18.90 -2.41 8.80
C ASN A 714 -17.94 -1.30 9.28
N VAL A 715 -18.43 -0.33 10.05
CA VAL A 715 -17.57 0.66 10.73
C VAL A 715 -16.83 -0.03 11.88
N LEU A 716 -15.58 -0.39 11.65
CA LEU A 716 -14.64 -0.91 12.65
C LEU A 716 -13.49 0.07 12.77
N SER A 717 -13.22 0.53 13.98
CA SER A 717 -12.07 1.39 14.24
C SER A 717 -10.85 0.54 14.55
N PRO A 718 -9.68 0.81 13.94
CA PRO A 718 -8.44 0.13 14.30
C PRO A 718 -8.07 0.35 15.76
N LEU A 719 -8.60 1.38 16.42
CA LEU A 719 -8.35 1.65 17.85
C LEU A 719 -9.10 0.70 18.80
N GLN A 720 -10.01 -0.16 18.32
CA GLN A 720 -10.84 -1.05 19.15
C GLN A 720 -10.18 -2.43 19.40
N ALA A 721 -8.87 -2.47 19.59
CA ALA A 721 -8.15 -3.72 19.80
C ALA A 721 -8.43 -4.38 21.16
N SER A 722 -8.50 -5.71 21.20
CA SER A 722 -8.65 -6.49 22.44
C SER A 722 -7.31 -6.98 22.99
N TRP A 723 -6.79 -6.28 24.01
CA TRP A 723 -5.53 -6.63 24.66
C TRP A 723 -5.64 -7.79 25.66
N GLU A 724 -6.84 -8.09 26.14
CA GLU A 724 -7.09 -9.30 26.95
C GLU A 724 -6.83 -10.56 26.12
N LEU A 725 -7.31 -10.60 24.88
CA LEU A 725 -7.07 -11.73 23.97
C LEU A 725 -5.63 -11.78 23.48
N TRP A 726 -4.99 -10.62 23.32
CA TRP A 726 -3.55 -10.56 23.09
C TRP A 726 -2.76 -11.23 24.22
N GLN A 727 -3.14 -11.02 25.48
CA GLN A 727 -2.46 -11.67 26.60
C GLN A 727 -2.58 -13.20 26.49
N GLY A 728 -3.75 -13.73 26.15
CA GLY A 728 -3.94 -15.15 25.89
C GLY A 728 -3.08 -15.70 24.75
N PHE A 729 -2.86 -14.91 23.68
CA PHE A 729 -1.96 -15.25 22.57
C PHE A 729 -0.49 -15.31 23.01
N VAL A 730 -0.04 -14.38 23.85
CA VAL A 730 1.33 -14.38 24.41
C VAL A 730 1.50 -15.53 25.41
N ASP A 731 0.51 -15.79 26.26
CA ASP A 731 0.49 -16.88 27.24
C ASP A 731 0.58 -18.27 26.58
N SER A 732 0.24 -18.37 25.29
CA SER A 732 0.47 -19.57 24.47
C SER A 732 1.97 -19.83 24.20
N GLY A 733 2.88 -19.02 24.74
CA GLY A 733 4.32 -19.07 24.51
C GLY A 733 4.75 -18.44 23.18
N THR A 734 3.90 -17.61 22.56
CA THR A 734 4.23 -16.94 21.31
C THR A 734 5.06 -15.70 21.56
N VAL A 735 6.19 -15.60 20.86
CA VAL A 735 7.05 -14.42 20.86
C VAL A 735 7.00 -13.83 19.46
N THR A 736 6.48 -12.61 19.35
CA THR A 736 6.41 -11.86 18.08
C THR A 736 7.70 -11.12 17.80
N THR A 737 8.09 -11.02 16.53
CA THR A 737 9.30 -10.32 16.08
C THR A 737 9.06 -8.84 15.77
N TYR A 738 7.91 -8.51 15.20
CA TYR A 738 7.52 -7.15 14.83
C TYR A 738 6.39 -6.63 15.70
N TYR A 739 5.22 -7.27 15.67
CA TYR A 739 3.97 -6.75 16.20
C TYR A 739 3.86 -6.83 17.74
N HIS A 740 3.42 -5.74 18.37
CA HIS A 740 3.04 -5.68 19.80
C HIS A 740 2.05 -4.53 20.05
N PRO A 741 1.13 -4.62 21.04
CA PRO A 741 0.13 -3.59 21.36
C PRO A 741 0.57 -2.12 21.28
N GLN A 742 1.72 -1.77 21.85
CA GLN A 742 2.25 -0.39 21.84
C GLN A 742 2.41 0.21 20.44
N MET A 743 2.68 -0.61 19.43
CA MET A 743 2.87 -0.15 18.05
C MET A 743 1.57 -0.15 17.24
N HIS A 744 0.48 -0.74 17.75
CA HIS A 744 -0.72 -1.00 16.97
C HIS A 744 -1.29 0.25 16.30
N VAL A 745 -1.49 1.32 17.06
CA VAL A 745 -1.96 2.61 16.52
C VAL A 745 -0.96 3.20 15.51
N SER A 746 0.33 3.06 15.78
CA SER A 746 1.38 3.60 14.92
C SER A 746 1.52 2.88 13.58
N LEU A 747 1.06 1.63 13.47
CA LEU A 747 0.98 0.92 12.19
C LEU A 747 0.04 1.64 11.21
N PHE A 748 -1.04 2.24 11.70
CA PHE A 748 -2.03 2.96 10.88
C PHE A 748 -1.59 4.39 10.55
N THR A 749 -0.36 4.79 10.93
CA THR A 749 0.16 6.13 10.68
C THR A 749 1.10 6.12 9.47
N LEU A 750 0.57 6.53 8.32
CA LEU A 750 1.38 6.75 7.12
C LEU A 750 2.24 8.04 7.21
N PRO A 751 3.32 8.13 6.43
CA PRO A 751 4.05 9.39 6.19
C PRO A 751 3.12 10.52 5.76
N ALA A 752 3.45 11.75 6.15
CA ALA A 752 2.59 12.92 5.92
C ALA A 752 2.27 13.18 4.44
N GLU A 753 3.22 12.97 3.53
CA GLU A 753 2.99 13.08 2.09
C GLU A 753 1.97 12.05 1.61
N MET A 754 2.08 10.81 2.05
CA MET A 754 1.16 9.74 1.68
C MET A 754 -0.26 10.00 2.21
N GLN A 755 -0.38 10.48 3.46
CA GLN A 755 -1.67 10.86 4.03
C GLN A 755 -2.36 11.92 3.18
N ARG A 756 -1.64 12.99 2.81
CA ARG A 756 -2.19 14.04 1.95
C ARG A 756 -2.51 13.54 0.55
N ARG A 757 -1.59 12.78 -0.04
CA ARG A 757 -1.72 12.27 -1.41
C ARG A 757 -2.92 11.35 -1.60
N PHE A 758 -3.20 10.51 -0.60
CA PHE A 758 -4.27 9.50 -0.67
C PHE A 758 -5.49 9.85 0.18
N ASP A 759 -5.56 11.07 0.73
CA ASP A 759 -6.64 11.50 1.61
C ASP A 759 -6.90 10.47 2.73
N VAL A 760 -5.82 10.10 3.43
CA VAL A 760 -5.86 9.17 4.57
C VAL A 760 -5.68 10.02 5.83
N PRO A 761 -6.74 10.22 6.65
CA PRO A 761 -6.60 10.97 7.88
C PRO A 761 -5.66 10.25 8.83
N ALA A 762 -4.86 11.01 9.55
CA ALA A 762 -4.05 10.46 10.63
C ALA A 762 -4.96 9.88 11.73
N PRO A 763 -4.59 8.76 12.38
CA PRO A 763 -5.33 8.27 13.53
C PRO A 763 -5.41 9.36 14.60
N ALA A 764 -6.61 9.62 15.14
CA ALA A 764 -6.77 10.49 16.29
C ALA A 764 -6.15 9.79 17.50
N ILE A 765 -4.88 10.10 17.76
CA ILE A 765 -4.25 9.75 19.03
C ILE A 765 -4.92 10.67 20.05
N ALA A 766 -5.56 10.09 21.07
CA ALA A 766 -6.07 10.87 22.18
C ALA A 766 -4.89 11.68 22.72
N ALA A 767 -4.84 12.97 22.36
CA ALA A 767 -3.98 13.91 23.04
C ALA A 767 -4.29 13.76 24.52
N GLU A 768 -3.25 13.79 25.35
CA GLU A 768 -3.42 13.91 26.80
C GLU A 768 -4.56 14.88 27.09
N ASP A 769 -5.38 14.52 28.08
CA ASP A 769 -6.46 15.33 28.63
C ASP A 769 -5.94 16.74 28.97
N THR A 770 -5.84 17.59 27.96
CA THR A 770 -5.95 19.02 28.09
C THR A 770 -7.44 19.22 28.24
N GLU A 771 -7.85 19.49 29.47
CA GLU A 771 -9.23 19.79 29.85
C GLU A 771 -9.76 20.99 29.05
N GLU A 772 -10.12 20.77 27.80
CA GLU A 772 -11.19 21.48 27.12
C GLU A 772 -11.89 20.45 26.23
N PRO A 773 -13.15 20.07 26.53
CA PRO A 773 -13.88 19.19 25.64
C PRO A 773 -13.90 19.86 24.27
N PRO A 774 -13.48 19.19 23.19
CA PRO A 774 -13.64 19.74 21.86
C PRO A 774 -15.11 20.04 21.73
N SER A 775 -15.46 21.29 21.43
CA SER A 775 -16.85 21.76 21.37
C SER A 775 -17.67 20.70 20.66
N SER A 776 -18.43 19.93 21.45
CA SER A 776 -19.24 18.87 20.91
C SER A 776 -20.19 19.58 19.96
N HIS A 777 -20.12 19.25 18.68
CA HIS A 777 -21.17 19.67 17.78
C HIS A 777 -22.45 19.08 18.36
N LEU A 778 -23.24 19.90 19.05
CA LEU A 778 -24.49 19.51 19.73
C LEU A 778 -25.51 18.93 18.75
N VAL A 779 -25.25 19.12 17.45
CA VAL A 779 -26.10 18.77 16.31
C VAL A 779 -25.21 18.33 15.14
N HIS A 780 -25.52 17.19 14.54
CA HIS A 780 -24.97 16.70 13.27
C HIS A 780 -25.95 17.03 12.14
N THR A 781 -25.43 17.55 11.02
CA THR A 781 -26.23 17.92 9.84
C THR A 781 -25.67 17.24 8.60
N PHE A 782 -26.53 16.56 7.84
CA PHE A 782 -26.20 16.00 6.52
C PHE A 782 -27.17 16.57 5.49
N MET A 783 -26.63 17.24 4.49
CA MET A 783 -27.40 17.77 3.37
C MET A 783 -26.99 17.05 2.09
N SER A 784 -27.99 16.59 1.32
CA SER A 784 -27.78 15.94 0.04
C SER A 784 -28.62 16.65 -1.02
N GLU A 785 -27.96 17.02 -2.11
CA GLU A 785 -28.60 17.55 -3.31
C GLU A 785 -28.57 16.48 -4.38
N ALA A 786 -29.73 16.20 -5.00
CA ALA A 786 -29.89 15.21 -6.04
C ALA A 786 -30.40 15.88 -7.32
N SER A 787 -29.74 15.62 -8.45
CA SER A 787 -30.09 16.15 -9.77
C SER A 787 -30.24 15.03 -10.79
N GLY A 788 -31.15 15.18 -11.74
CA GLY A 788 -31.46 14.13 -12.74
C GLY A 788 -32.56 13.15 -12.27
N CYS A 789 -33.24 13.45 -11.17
CA CYS A 789 -34.32 12.63 -10.63
C CYS A 789 -35.56 12.65 -11.52
N SER A 790 -36.33 11.56 -11.52
CA SER A 790 -37.61 11.47 -12.22
C SER A 790 -38.60 12.54 -11.73
N PRO A 791 -39.11 13.43 -12.59
CA PRO A 791 -40.11 14.44 -12.23
C PRO A 791 -41.38 13.83 -11.61
N ASP A 792 -41.81 12.66 -12.08
CA ASP A 792 -43.02 11.99 -11.57
C ASP A 792 -42.83 11.52 -10.12
N LEU A 793 -41.66 10.97 -9.79
CA LEU A 793 -41.33 10.52 -8.43
C LEU A 793 -41.16 11.71 -7.47
N LEU A 794 -40.53 12.79 -7.95
CA LEU A 794 -40.37 14.02 -7.16
C LEU A 794 -41.71 14.70 -6.85
N ASN A 795 -42.75 14.44 -7.64
CA ASN A 795 -44.09 14.99 -7.45
C ASN A 795 -45.03 14.04 -6.68
N ASP A 796 -44.52 12.93 -6.13
CA ASP A 796 -45.29 11.90 -5.42
C ASP A 796 -45.03 11.96 -3.90
N ILE A 797 -46.07 12.27 -3.13
CA ILE A 797 -46.02 12.35 -1.66
C ILE A 797 -45.65 10.98 -1.04
N PRO A 798 -46.36 9.87 -1.33
CA PRO A 798 -45.97 8.55 -0.83
C PRO A 798 -44.50 8.16 -1.07
N VAL A 799 -43.91 8.52 -2.21
CA VAL A 799 -42.51 8.22 -2.54
C VAL A 799 -41.56 8.99 -1.62
N THR A 800 -41.72 10.31 -1.54
CA THR A 800 -40.87 11.20 -0.71
C THR A 800 -41.02 10.88 0.79
N GLY A 801 -42.24 10.59 1.26
CA GLY A 801 -42.49 10.16 2.63
C GLY A 801 -41.85 8.80 2.99
N ARG A 802 -41.84 7.83 2.06
CA ARG A 802 -41.14 6.55 2.26
C ARG A 802 -39.62 6.73 2.33
N LEU A 803 -39.06 7.63 1.50
CA LEU A 803 -37.63 7.93 1.51
C LEU A 803 -37.19 8.47 2.88
N LEU A 804 -37.89 9.46 3.43
CA LEU A 804 -37.56 10.01 4.75
C LEU A 804 -37.67 8.97 5.88
N ARG A 805 -38.70 8.12 5.85
CA ARG A 805 -38.83 7.04 6.85
C ARG A 805 -37.70 6.01 6.73
N ARG A 806 -37.28 5.68 5.51
CA ARG A 806 -36.14 4.79 5.28
C ARG A 806 -34.84 5.40 5.82
N LEU A 807 -34.63 6.70 5.63
CA LEU A 807 -33.48 7.42 6.21
C LEU A 807 -33.52 7.41 7.74
N ALA A 808 -34.68 7.61 8.36
CA ALA A 808 -34.82 7.49 9.81
C ALA A 808 -34.52 6.06 10.31
N THR A 809 -34.97 5.02 9.60
CA THR A 809 -34.64 3.62 9.93
C THR A 809 -33.13 3.36 9.81
N LEU A 810 -32.48 3.84 8.74
CA LEU A 810 -31.04 3.66 8.51
C LEU A 810 -30.19 4.39 9.56
N GLY A 811 -30.65 5.56 10.00
CA GLY A 811 -30.01 6.35 11.05
C GLY A 811 -30.32 5.90 12.48
N ASP A 812 -31.12 4.84 12.66
CA ASP A 812 -31.64 4.42 13.96
C ASP A 812 -32.27 5.59 14.74
N LEU A 813 -33.11 6.37 14.06
CA LEU A 813 -33.79 7.56 14.57
C LEU A 813 -35.24 7.26 14.94
N THR A 814 -35.71 7.84 16.04
CA THR A 814 -37.07 7.57 16.56
C THR A 814 -38.07 8.55 15.96
N VAL A 815 -38.93 8.09 15.05
CA VAL A 815 -39.95 8.93 14.40
C VAL A 815 -41.10 9.26 15.36
N LEU A 816 -41.33 10.55 15.59
CA LEU A 816 -42.42 11.08 16.41
C LEU A 816 -43.62 11.55 15.57
N GLY A 817 -43.38 11.99 14.33
CA GLY A 817 -44.42 12.52 13.46
C GLY A 817 -43.93 12.84 12.06
N HIS A 818 -44.85 13.23 11.18
CA HIS A 818 -44.54 13.65 9.81
C HIS A 818 -45.50 14.75 9.34
N LEU A 819 -45.03 15.61 8.44
CA LEU A 819 -45.78 16.66 7.76
C LEU A 819 -45.42 16.64 6.28
N GLU A 820 -46.41 16.64 5.40
CA GLU A 820 -46.22 16.54 3.96
C GLU A 820 -47.11 17.57 3.24
N HIS A 821 -46.58 18.24 2.23
CA HIS A 821 -47.30 19.20 1.40
C HIS A 821 -46.90 19.07 -0.07
N LYS A 822 -47.89 18.99 -0.97
CA LYS A 822 -47.68 19.03 -2.41
C LYS A 822 -48.10 20.38 -2.96
N PHE A 823 -47.18 21.03 -3.67
CA PHE A 823 -47.37 22.34 -4.26
C PHE A 823 -48.06 22.26 -5.62
N HIS A 824 -48.64 23.38 -6.05
CA HIS A 824 -49.25 23.55 -7.37
C HIS A 824 -48.36 24.48 -8.22
N PRO A 825 -48.02 24.13 -9.48
CA PRO A 825 -48.49 22.96 -10.23
C PRO A 825 -47.87 21.61 -9.82
N GLN A 826 -46.70 21.61 -9.18
CA GLN A 826 -45.96 20.39 -8.82
C GLN A 826 -44.94 20.66 -7.70
N GLY A 827 -44.35 19.59 -7.16
CA GLY A 827 -43.32 19.61 -6.12
C GLY A 827 -43.86 19.21 -4.75
N VAL A 828 -42.99 18.67 -3.91
CA VAL A 828 -43.33 18.16 -2.58
C VAL A 828 -42.33 18.68 -1.56
N THR A 829 -42.83 19.05 -0.39
CA THR A 829 -42.03 19.18 0.83
C THR A 829 -42.57 18.19 1.85
N ALA A 830 -41.68 17.35 2.37
CA ALA A 830 -41.99 16.44 3.46
C ALA A 830 -40.99 16.65 4.60
N LEU A 831 -41.47 16.55 5.84
CA LEU A 831 -40.69 16.68 7.06
C LEU A 831 -41.05 15.54 8.01
N LEU A 832 -40.03 14.90 8.56
CA LEU A 832 -40.14 13.86 9.56
C LEU A 832 -39.63 14.43 10.89
N LEU A 833 -40.49 14.49 11.89
CA LEU A 833 -40.09 14.84 13.25
C LEU A 833 -39.53 13.59 13.91
N VAL A 834 -38.30 13.65 14.40
CA VAL A 834 -37.66 12.57 15.15
C VAL A 834 -37.31 13.05 16.55
N SER A 835 -37.14 12.15 17.51
CA SER A 835 -36.81 12.53 18.89
C SER A 835 -35.46 13.24 19.01
N GLU A 836 -34.59 13.01 18.02
CA GLU A 836 -33.23 13.49 17.94
C GLU A 836 -33.10 14.85 17.23
N SER A 837 -34.13 15.28 16.47
CA SER A 837 -34.30 16.58 15.78
C SER A 837 -35.28 16.44 14.59
N HIS A 838 -34.84 16.41 13.32
CA HIS A 838 -35.73 16.33 12.15
C HIS A 838 -35.04 15.89 10.85
N LEU A 839 -35.84 15.38 9.91
CA LEU A 839 -35.45 15.14 8.52
C LEU A 839 -36.38 15.92 7.59
N SER A 840 -35.88 16.43 6.47
CA SER A 840 -36.72 17.09 5.46
C SER A 840 -36.29 16.75 4.03
N ILE A 841 -37.24 16.84 3.10
CA ILE A 841 -37.00 16.80 1.67
C ILE A 841 -37.81 17.90 0.98
N HIS A 842 -37.18 18.57 0.03
CA HIS A 842 -37.78 19.56 -0.86
C HIS A 842 -37.53 19.16 -2.31
N THR A 843 -38.55 19.18 -3.16
CA THR A 843 -38.44 18.75 -4.56
C THR A 843 -38.86 19.82 -5.55
N TRP A 844 -38.16 19.86 -6.70
CA TRP A 844 -38.43 20.69 -7.88
C TRP A 844 -38.51 19.80 -9.12
N PRO A 845 -39.67 19.17 -9.40
CA PRO A 845 -39.82 18.22 -10.50
C PRO A 845 -39.45 18.79 -11.87
N GLU A 846 -39.67 20.08 -12.12
CA GLU A 846 -39.35 20.77 -13.39
C GLU A 846 -37.86 20.85 -13.65
N ARG A 847 -37.04 20.64 -12.62
CA ARG A 847 -35.58 20.61 -12.70
C ARG A 847 -35.01 19.22 -12.49
N GLY A 848 -35.86 18.21 -12.25
CA GLY A 848 -35.42 16.88 -11.82
C GLY A 848 -34.53 16.96 -10.57
N TYR A 849 -34.85 17.85 -9.63
CA TYR A 849 -33.96 18.22 -8.52
C TYR A 849 -34.63 18.06 -7.15
N ALA A 850 -33.88 17.60 -6.16
CA ALA A 850 -34.33 17.50 -4.77
C ALA A 850 -33.21 17.83 -3.79
N VAL A 851 -33.59 18.34 -2.63
CA VAL A 851 -32.70 18.56 -1.49
C VAL A 851 -33.24 17.80 -0.28
N VAL A 852 -32.37 17.04 0.37
CA VAL A 852 -32.66 16.30 1.60
C VAL A 852 -31.76 16.82 2.71
N ASP A 853 -32.33 17.13 3.87
CA ASP A 853 -31.60 17.53 5.08
C ASP A 853 -31.92 16.56 6.22
N VAL A 854 -30.88 16.09 6.90
CA VAL A 854 -30.94 15.23 8.08
C VAL A 854 -30.20 15.92 9.21
N VAL A 855 -30.95 16.32 10.24
CA VAL A 855 -30.43 16.98 11.43
C VAL A 855 -30.68 16.08 12.63
N SER A 856 -29.65 15.79 13.42
CA SER A 856 -29.73 14.88 14.57
C SER A 856 -28.71 15.23 15.66
N CYS A 857 -29.10 15.20 16.93
CA CYS A 857 -28.14 15.25 18.05
C CYS A 857 -27.46 13.90 18.33
N LYS A 858 -27.92 12.80 17.72
CA LYS A 858 -27.27 11.48 17.71
C LYS A 858 -26.29 11.41 16.53
N ALA A 859 -25.05 10.98 16.80
CA ALA A 859 -24.07 10.72 15.75
C ALA A 859 -24.62 9.63 14.79
N LEU A 860 -24.89 10.02 13.55
CA LEU A 860 -25.42 9.11 12.54
C LEU A 860 -24.28 8.23 12.05
N GLN A 861 -24.34 6.94 12.39
CA GLN A 861 -23.53 5.92 11.74
C GLN A 861 -24.12 5.65 10.34
N LEU A 862 -23.93 6.60 9.41
CA LEU A 862 -24.33 6.40 8.03
C LEU A 862 -23.44 5.29 7.44
N ILE A 863 -24.01 4.09 7.39
CA ILE A 863 -23.51 2.95 6.65
C ILE A 863 -23.32 3.41 5.19
N THR A 864 -22.08 3.53 4.73
CA THR A 864 -21.69 3.64 3.31
C THR A 864 -21.95 2.32 2.57
N ARG A 865 -23.15 1.76 2.72
CA ARG A 865 -23.78 0.87 1.75
C ARG A 865 -24.88 1.71 1.12
N ASN A 866 -24.71 2.02 -0.16
CA ASN A 866 -25.73 2.63 -1.04
C ASN A 866 -25.63 4.13 -1.30
N ALA A 867 -24.41 4.67 -1.49
CA ALA A 867 -24.27 5.82 -2.40
C ALA A 867 -24.71 5.46 -3.85
N MET A 868 -24.83 4.16 -4.19
CA MET A 868 -25.38 3.68 -5.47
C MET A 868 -26.92 3.46 -5.49
N GLU A 869 -27.65 3.56 -4.38
CA GLU A 869 -29.15 3.59 -4.44
C GLU A 869 -29.73 4.99 -4.19
N MET A 870 -28.87 6.00 -3.99
CA MET A 870 -29.28 7.41 -3.87
C MET A 870 -29.22 8.18 -5.21
N GLU A 871 -28.51 7.65 -6.22
CA GLU A 871 -28.78 7.97 -7.64
C GLU A 871 -29.97 7.14 -8.14
#